data_AF-A0A191WDQ8-F1
#
_entry.id   AF-A0A191WDQ8-F1
#
_cell.length_a   1.000
_cell.length_b   1.000
_cell.length_c   1.000
_cell.angle_alpha   90.00
_cell.angle_beta   90.00
_cell.angle_gamma   90.00
#
_symmetry.space_group_name_H-M   'P 1'
#
loop_
_entity.id
_entity.type
_entity.pdbx_description
1 polymer ?
#
loop_
_entity_poly.entity_id
_entity_poly.type
_entity_poly.pdbx_seq_one_letter_code
_entity_poly.pdbx_strand_id
1 'polypeptide(L)'
;MQPRDDDPRTTPRHRSNVEAFESSNAIIELLARHRLVVAPHVASRLGLGLGGDADAIIEVTTLLRASQRLGLAALPDPFPLVPAISAAIEPQAANLADWERQALVVAAVCTDDRIDVLLAASGRSMAEFVDGQVSRHLLLVAGHFAFADPRMRVWVHAEASLAERTAAHGSLADACVALGVDDQAIWHRSLATLEGSPDLVAPLLEIARRADAAGEAERAHAVAREAESHAAGEQAVLARRVAGVAALHGGFVEDAERWLGAVLADGDDCARASVLGEYLLATALLRGDVVEPELDAQLERAAQSEGLDTATKCRLAALVRATTIAAGLLAERGAAQRAGRRLEQARQLIERHGLSDADWVVGHAWCTLFVGEAFAALGRIGDEHLGDHRIAAAPAPASVPASDRSSMTSGRAADGGSVLNGLHAIAVALELGLDGDPTAAVRWLGSRREVAPDAHSGVIGLERSALLRADRAVAIALLDLWAGEVQRAADGLRQAACDLPIALAFGGLGAALARRLELIETGEIGPWARAVEATLPQNASGVRREDLVDRAVEAHLHGRRSEAETLVALADERARGGFGCGLHIPGLDAAAEGASAPRESAENAGGVESFGTGIARRPPDARLASELRHRMRGIDRRGFDAEYAAIADRARGIRSPYERARTELMLARTCAAFGSVDPAGRHLVAAEHLFADCGAIGWLRAVAAERVAQIATRRGLSASGVATSGFATAAFATFDGAATGIPPRSGETASGGPTHERAAATSDHPDDDDVLGECRNAWADVLTERELEVAMLVVEGCSNRVAASRLYVSVRTVEVHVGRVFTKLAVHSRVELTVLAHRMQGRLSSSRT
;
A
#
# COMPACT_ATOMS: atom_id res chain seq x y z
N MET A 1 4.70 23.11 43.84
CA MET A 1 5.33 21.78 44.02
C MET A 1 4.18 20.79 44.07
N GLN A 2 3.80 20.04 43.03
CA GLN A 2 4.31 19.73 41.68
C GLN A 2 3.17 19.91 40.65
N PRO A 3 3.44 20.02 39.33
CA PRO A 3 2.40 19.89 38.30
C PRO A 3 2.20 18.43 37.86
N ARG A 4 0.98 18.18 37.36
CA ARG A 4 0.48 16.97 36.71
C ARG A 4 1.01 16.84 35.28
N ASP A 5 1.06 15.62 34.75
CA ASP A 5 0.86 15.33 33.33
C ASP A 5 0.29 13.90 33.18
N ASP A 6 -1.02 13.83 32.97
CA ASP A 6 -1.70 12.72 32.31
C ASP A 6 -1.98 13.22 30.88
N ASP A 7 -1.49 12.49 29.87
CA ASP A 7 -1.66 12.78 28.45
C ASP A 7 -2.89 12.05 27.89
N PRO A 8 -3.90 12.75 27.33
CA PRO A 8 -5.00 12.13 26.61
C PRO A 8 -5.09 12.68 25.18
N ARG A 9 -4.28 12.18 24.25
CA ARG A 9 -4.48 12.21 22.78
C ARG A 9 -3.76 10.97 22.22
N THR A 10 -4.22 10.16 21.28
CA THR A 10 -4.94 10.36 20.01
C THR A 10 -5.39 8.96 19.54
N THR A 11 -6.60 8.83 19.01
CA THR A 11 -6.93 7.97 17.84
C THR A 11 -8.43 8.04 17.57
N PRO A 12 -8.89 8.43 16.37
CA PRO A 12 -10.26 8.20 15.98
C PRO A 12 -10.50 6.69 15.93
N ARG A 13 -11.71 6.23 16.24
CA ARG A 13 -12.10 4.81 16.17
C ARG A 13 -11.98 4.32 14.72
N HIS A 14 -10.81 3.82 14.36
CA HIS A 14 -10.61 3.05 13.13
C HIS A 14 -11.58 1.86 13.16
N ARG A 15 -12.48 1.76 12.16
CA ARG A 15 -12.91 0.44 11.70
C ARG A 15 -11.64 -0.37 11.43
N SER A 16 -11.67 -1.68 11.70
CA SER A 16 -10.48 -2.48 11.46
C SER A 16 -10.02 -2.28 10.01
N ASN A 17 -8.72 -2.15 9.82
CA ASN A 17 -8.10 -1.92 8.50
C ASN A 17 -8.62 -2.92 7.44
N VAL A 18 -8.97 -4.14 7.87
CA VAL A 18 -9.56 -5.22 7.06
C VAL A 18 -10.97 -4.89 6.56
N GLU A 19 -11.86 -4.33 7.38
CA GLU A 19 -13.22 -3.94 6.96
C GLU A 19 -13.20 -2.81 5.92
N ALA A 20 -12.25 -1.88 6.05
CA ALA A 20 -12.07 -0.79 5.08
C ALA A 20 -11.58 -1.31 3.72
N PHE A 21 -10.70 -2.32 3.74
CA PHE A 21 -10.23 -3.01 2.54
C PHE A 21 -11.34 -3.78 1.81
N GLU A 22 -12.10 -4.63 2.50
CA GLU A 22 -13.19 -5.39 1.88
C GLU A 22 -14.25 -4.46 1.27
N SER A 23 -14.51 -3.33 1.95
CA SER A 23 -15.42 -2.30 1.47
C SER A 23 -14.91 -1.58 0.21
N SER A 24 -13.60 -1.27 0.13
CA SER A 24 -13.04 -0.56 -1.03
C SER A 24 -13.01 -1.42 -2.29
N ASN A 25 -12.70 -2.72 -2.17
CA ASN A 25 -12.73 -3.64 -3.30
C ASN A 25 -14.15 -3.82 -3.85
N ALA A 26 -15.15 -3.98 -2.98
CA ALA A 26 -16.56 -4.05 -3.39
C ALA A 26 -17.01 -2.79 -4.16
N ILE A 27 -16.54 -1.61 -3.75
CA ILE A 27 -16.82 -0.35 -4.45
C ILE A 27 -16.13 -0.30 -5.82
N ILE A 28 -14.88 -0.76 -5.92
CA ILE A 28 -14.18 -0.84 -7.22
C ILE A 28 -14.93 -1.77 -8.18
N GLU A 29 -15.37 -2.94 -7.72
CA GLU A 29 -16.15 -3.87 -8.52
C GLU A 29 -17.52 -3.31 -8.93
N LEU A 30 -18.20 -2.61 -8.02
CA LEU A 30 -19.43 -1.86 -8.32
C LEU A 30 -19.17 -0.86 -9.46
N LEU A 31 -18.20 0.03 -9.29
CA LEU A 31 -17.90 1.10 -10.25
C LEU A 31 -17.43 0.54 -11.60
N ALA A 32 -16.63 -0.54 -11.59
CA ALA A 32 -16.17 -1.21 -12.80
C ALA A 32 -17.35 -1.75 -13.64
N ARG A 33 -18.40 -2.31 -13.03
CA ARG A 33 -19.62 -2.73 -13.73
C ARG A 33 -20.35 -1.56 -14.41
N HIS A 34 -20.20 -0.36 -13.87
CA HIS A 34 -20.72 0.89 -14.43
C HIS A 34 -19.72 1.63 -15.34
N ARG A 35 -18.60 0.98 -15.70
CA ARG A 35 -17.51 1.55 -16.53
C ARG A 35 -16.89 2.82 -15.93
N LEU A 36 -16.93 2.95 -14.60
CA LEU A 36 -16.25 3.99 -13.84
C LEU A 36 -14.98 3.40 -13.25
N VAL A 37 -13.88 4.13 -13.40
CA VAL A 37 -12.56 3.74 -12.86
C VAL A 37 -12.17 4.76 -11.81
N VAL A 38 -11.81 4.26 -10.63
CA VAL A 38 -11.36 5.03 -9.47
C VAL A 38 -10.15 4.38 -8.85
N ALA A 39 -9.23 5.18 -8.31
CA ALA A 39 -8.12 4.67 -7.53
C ALA A 39 -8.63 4.05 -6.20
N PRO A 40 -7.97 3.02 -5.64
CA PRO A 40 -8.48 2.35 -4.45
C PRO A 40 -8.66 3.26 -3.23
N HIS A 41 -7.73 4.18 -2.97
CA HIS A 41 -7.87 5.13 -1.86
C HIS A 41 -9.02 6.13 -2.06
N VAL A 42 -9.37 6.44 -3.31
CA VAL A 42 -10.56 7.25 -3.62
C VAL A 42 -11.84 6.44 -3.39
N ALA A 43 -11.85 5.15 -3.76
CA ALA A 43 -12.97 4.24 -3.48
C ALA A 43 -13.25 4.13 -1.97
N SER A 44 -12.19 3.99 -1.15
CA SER A 44 -12.30 4.02 0.32
C SER A 44 -12.96 5.31 0.84
N ARG A 45 -12.52 6.48 0.34
CA ARG A 45 -13.07 7.78 0.73
C ARG A 45 -14.53 7.96 0.30
N LEU A 46 -14.90 7.50 -0.89
CA LEU A 46 -16.29 7.49 -1.35
C LEU A 46 -17.17 6.61 -0.46
N GLY A 47 -16.71 5.40 -0.12
CA GLY A 47 -17.43 4.49 0.76
C GLY A 47 -17.69 5.09 2.13
N LEU A 48 -16.68 5.71 2.74
CA LEU A 48 -16.80 6.36 4.05
C LEU A 48 -17.67 7.61 4.00
N GLY A 49 -17.43 8.51 3.04
CA GLY A 49 -18.14 9.79 2.97
C GLY A 49 -19.58 9.71 2.48
N LEU A 50 -19.98 8.59 1.87
CA LEU A 50 -21.34 8.36 1.36
C LEU A 50 -22.07 7.22 2.08
N GLY A 51 -21.52 6.74 3.20
CA GLY A 51 -22.14 5.70 4.02
C GLY A 51 -22.31 4.35 3.33
N GLY A 52 -21.53 4.07 2.27
CA GLY A 52 -21.64 2.84 1.48
C GLY A 52 -22.86 2.77 0.54
N ASP A 53 -23.59 3.87 0.34
CA ASP A 53 -24.73 3.92 -0.58
C ASP A 53 -24.27 3.81 -2.04
N ALA A 54 -24.65 2.71 -2.69
CA ALA A 54 -24.24 2.39 -4.05
C ALA A 54 -24.68 3.44 -5.08
N ASP A 55 -25.91 3.96 -4.98
CA ASP A 55 -26.45 4.92 -5.95
C ASP A 55 -25.75 6.27 -5.80
N ALA A 56 -25.59 6.74 -4.55
CA ALA A 56 -24.83 7.95 -4.26
C ALA A 56 -23.36 7.84 -4.71
N ILE A 57 -22.71 6.69 -4.49
CA ILE A 57 -21.33 6.45 -4.93
C ILE A 57 -21.22 6.55 -6.46
N ILE A 58 -22.12 5.94 -7.22
CA ILE A 58 -22.11 5.97 -8.69
C ILE A 58 -22.34 7.40 -9.20
N GLU A 59 -23.35 8.09 -8.68
CA GLU A 59 -23.70 9.45 -9.11
C GLU A 59 -22.59 10.46 -8.77
N VAL A 60 -22.05 10.44 -7.54
CA VAL A 60 -20.94 11.30 -7.15
C VAL A 60 -19.71 11.03 -8.00
N THR A 61 -19.35 9.75 -8.21
CA THR A 61 -18.20 9.38 -9.04
C THR A 61 -18.34 9.88 -10.48
N THR A 62 -19.56 9.92 -11.01
CA THR A 62 -19.85 10.43 -12.36
C THR A 62 -19.58 11.94 -12.46
N LEU A 63 -19.78 12.70 -11.39
CA LEU A 63 -19.52 14.14 -11.34
C LEU A 63 -18.04 14.49 -11.11
N LEU A 64 -17.26 13.59 -10.50
CA LEU A 64 -15.83 13.82 -10.25
C LEU A 64 -15.03 13.91 -11.55
N ARG A 65 -14.03 14.81 -11.58
CA ARG A 65 -13.05 14.86 -12.68
C ARG A 65 -12.22 13.58 -12.71
N ALA A 66 -11.67 13.24 -13.88
CA ALA A 66 -10.80 12.06 -14.01
C ALA A 66 -9.62 12.09 -13.02
N SER A 67 -8.99 13.25 -12.83
CA SER A 67 -7.89 13.40 -11.88
C SER A 67 -8.29 13.20 -10.43
N GLN A 68 -9.51 13.59 -10.06
CA GLN A 68 -10.06 13.34 -8.73
C GLN A 68 -10.38 11.85 -8.53
N ARG A 69 -10.98 11.19 -9.54
CA ARG A 69 -11.24 9.74 -9.49
C ARG A 69 -9.96 8.93 -9.35
N LEU A 70 -8.88 9.36 -9.98
CA LEU A 70 -7.58 8.70 -9.96
C LEU A 70 -6.70 9.11 -8.76
N GLY A 71 -7.18 10.01 -7.90
CA GLY A 71 -6.44 10.47 -6.72
C GLY A 71 -5.28 11.44 -7.01
N LEU A 72 -5.21 11.98 -8.22
CA LEU A 72 -4.19 12.93 -8.67
C LEU A 72 -4.51 14.38 -8.26
N ALA A 73 -5.75 14.64 -7.86
CA ALA A 73 -6.22 15.95 -7.39
C ALA A 73 -7.09 15.78 -6.14
N ALA A 74 -7.12 16.81 -5.29
CA ALA A 74 -7.92 16.79 -4.07
C ALA A 74 -9.42 16.58 -4.38
N LEU A 75 -10.07 15.75 -3.57
CA LEU A 75 -11.51 15.55 -3.65
C LEU A 75 -12.26 16.78 -3.14
N PRO A 76 -13.47 17.06 -3.65
CA PRO A 76 -14.34 18.05 -3.04
C PRO A 76 -14.68 17.64 -1.61
N ASP A 77 -14.60 18.57 -0.67
CA ASP A 77 -15.09 18.39 0.71
C ASP A 77 -16.04 19.54 1.07
N PRO A 78 -17.32 19.26 1.36
CA PRO A 78 -18.00 17.97 1.19
C PRO A 78 -18.12 17.53 -0.28
N PHE A 79 -18.49 16.26 -0.51
CA PHE A 79 -18.81 15.73 -1.84
C PHE A 79 -19.97 16.50 -2.50
N PRO A 80 -20.08 16.48 -3.85
CA PRO A 80 -21.19 17.13 -4.54
C PRO A 80 -22.54 16.49 -4.19
N LEU A 81 -23.58 17.31 -4.07
CA LEU A 81 -24.95 16.85 -3.90
C LEU A 81 -25.46 16.18 -5.18
N VAL A 82 -26.07 15.01 -5.04
CA VAL A 82 -26.64 14.22 -6.14
C VAL A 82 -28.06 13.76 -5.79
N PRO A 83 -28.91 13.44 -6.79
CA PRO A 83 -30.29 12.99 -6.56
C PRO A 83 -30.44 11.86 -5.53
N ALA A 84 -29.56 10.87 -5.52
CA ALA A 84 -29.59 9.77 -4.54
C ALA A 84 -29.42 10.27 -3.09
N ILE A 85 -28.53 11.26 -2.88
CA ILE A 85 -28.33 11.87 -1.56
C ILE A 85 -29.58 12.66 -1.14
N SER A 86 -30.14 13.48 -2.03
CA SER A 86 -31.37 14.22 -1.73
C SER A 86 -32.53 13.29 -1.38
N ALA A 87 -32.74 12.24 -2.19
CA ALA A 87 -33.80 11.25 -1.95
C ALA A 87 -33.65 10.54 -0.60
N ALA A 88 -32.41 10.28 -0.16
CA ALA A 88 -32.14 9.66 1.13
C ALA A 88 -32.34 10.61 2.32
N ILE A 89 -31.96 11.88 2.18
CA ILE A 89 -31.83 12.82 3.30
C ILE A 89 -33.01 13.78 3.45
N GLU A 90 -33.58 14.28 2.35
CA GLU A 90 -34.65 15.29 2.37
C GLU A 90 -35.88 14.89 3.22
N PRO A 91 -36.37 13.64 3.19
CA PRO A 91 -37.48 13.21 4.06
C PRO A 91 -37.14 13.29 5.55
N GLN A 92 -35.87 13.12 5.90
CA GLN A 92 -35.39 13.18 7.28
C GLN A 92 -35.24 14.63 7.76
N ALA A 93 -34.95 15.56 6.84
CA ALA A 93 -34.72 16.98 7.12
C ALA A 93 -36.00 17.85 7.07
N ALA A 94 -37.13 17.31 6.60
CA ALA A 94 -38.36 18.05 6.32
C ALA A 94 -38.95 18.82 7.52
N ASN A 95 -38.69 18.39 8.75
CA ASN A 95 -39.28 18.95 9.97
C ASN A 95 -38.25 19.59 10.91
N LEU A 96 -37.06 19.96 10.42
CA LEU A 96 -36.05 20.65 11.22
C LEU A 96 -36.46 22.11 11.45
N ALA A 97 -36.37 22.57 12.70
CA ALA A 97 -36.50 23.98 13.02
C ALA A 97 -35.31 24.77 12.47
N ASP A 98 -35.48 26.09 12.26
CA ASP A 98 -34.43 26.94 11.66
C ASP A 98 -33.11 26.89 12.42
N TRP A 99 -33.15 26.87 13.76
CA TRP A 99 -31.95 26.78 14.57
C TRP A 99 -31.27 25.40 14.49
N GLU A 100 -32.04 24.32 14.29
CA GLU A 100 -31.51 22.97 14.14
C GLU A 100 -30.81 22.84 12.79
N ARG A 101 -31.41 23.39 11.73
CA ARG A 101 -30.76 23.53 10.42
C ARG A 101 -29.47 24.33 10.53
N GLN A 102 -29.49 25.48 11.19
CA GLN A 102 -28.31 26.30 11.39
C GLN A 102 -27.21 25.57 12.19
N ALA A 103 -27.57 24.84 13.24
CA ALA A 103 -26.64 24.02 14.01
C ALA A 103 -26.00 22.91 13.16
N LEU A 104 -26.77 22.27 12.27
CA LEU A 104 -26.23 21.30 11.32
C LEU A 104 -25.34 21.95 10.26
N VAL A 105 -25.61 23.18 9.82
CA VAL A 105 -24.71 23.94 8.93
C VAL A 105 -23.39 24.21 9.63
N VAL A 106 -23.44 24.69 10.88
CA VAL A 106 -22.24 24.89 11.72
C VAL A 106 -21.46 23.58 11.86
N ALA A 107 -22.14 22.47 12.18
CA ALA A 107 -21.51 21.15 12.26
C ALA A 107 -20.90 20.69 10.92
N ALA A 108 -21.53 21.03 9.78
CA ALA A 108 -21.07 20.61 8.46
C ALA A 108 -19.78 21.30 8.02
N VAL A 109 -19.59 22.58 8.41
CA VAL A 109 -18.42 23.39 8.06
C VAL A 109 -17.33 23.41 9.14
N CYS A 110 -17.62 22.86 10.33
CA CYS A 110 -16.64 22.70 11.40
C CYS A 110 -15.56 21.70 10.99
N THR A 111 -14.29 22.01 11.29
CA THR A 111 -13.13 21.19 10.88
C THR A 111 -12.65 20.22 11.94
N ASP A 112 -12.95 20.48 13.21
CA ASP A 112 -12.84 19.51 14.29
C ASP A 112 -14.21 18.93 14.65
N ASP A 113 -14.19 17.89 15.48
CA ASP A 113 -15.37 17.21 15.97
C ASP A 113 -15.70 17.61 17.40
N ARG A 114 -15.15 18.70 17.98
CA ARG A 114 -15.40 19.01 19.40
C ARG A 114 -16.79 19.58 19.63
N ILE A 115 -17.49 19.01 20.60
CA ILE A 115 -18.85 19.46 20.94
C ILE A 115 -18.83 20.86 21.58
N ASP A 116 -17.82 21.21 22.36
CA ASP A 116 -17.77 22.52 23.02
C ASP A 116 -17.67 23.68 22.01
N VAL A 117 -16.90 23.49 20.94
CA VAL A 117 -16.84 24.42 19.79
C VAL A 117 -18.20 24.52 19.10
N LEU A 118 -18.83 23.37 18.81
CA LEU A 118 -20.15 23.33 18.16
C LEU A 118 -21.25 24.03 18.98
N LEU A 119 -21.29 23.80 20.30
CA LEU A 119 -22.26 24.44 21.20
C LEU A 119 -22.02 25.94 21.30
N ALA A 120 -20.75 26.37 21.44
CA ALA A 120 -20.40 27.78 21.49
C ALA A 120 -20.75 28.52 20.19
N ALA A 121 -20.45 27.92 19.03
CA ALA A 121 -20.73 28.51 17.72
C ALA A 121 -22.23 28.52 17.38
N SER A 122 -22.98 27.49 17.77
CA SER A 122 -24.43 27.46 17.58
C SER A 122 -25.20 28.35 18.56
N GLY A 123 -24.57 28.76 19.67
CA GLY A 123 -25.22 29.53 20.73
C GLY A 123 -26.29 28.73 21.49
N ARG A 124 -26.16 27.40 21.53
CA ARG A 124 -27.15 26.48 22.10
C ARG A 124 -26.55 25.65 23.22
N SER A 125 -27.42 25.18 24.11
CA SER A 125 -27.06 24.27 25.19
C SER A 125 -27.04 22.80 24.73
N MET A 126 -26.29 21.96 25.45
CA MET A 126 -26.30 20.52 25.24
C MET A 126 -27.73 19.93 25.38
N ALA A 127 -28.53 20.45 26.31
CA ALA A 127 -29.91 20.00 26.51
C ALA A 127 -30.76 20.24 25.26
N GLU A 128 -30.66 21.41 24.63
CA GLU A 128 -31.34 21.68 23.36
C GLU A 128 -30.90 20.73 22.24
N PHE A 129 -29.61 20.40 22.15
CA PHE A 129 -29.10 19.43 21.18
C PHE A 129 -29.65 18.02 21.38
N VAL A 130 -29.73 17.58 22.64
CA VAL A 130 -30.20 16.23 23.02
C VAL A 130 -31.72 16.12 22.87
N ASP A 131 -32.46 17.13 23.30
CA ASP A 131 -33.93 17.13 23.26
C ASP A 131 -34.47 17.45 21.85
N GLY A 132 -33.68 18.13 21.02
CA GLY A 132 -34.00 18.48 19.63
C GLY A 132 -33.82 17.33 18.64
N GLN A 133 -34.26 17.55 17.40
CA GLN A 133 -34.09 16.62 16.29
C GLN A 133 -32.65 16.52 15.80
N VAL A 134 -31.78 17.46 16.16
CA VAL A 134 -30.33 17.41 15.87
C VAL A 134 -29.69 16.12 16.39
N SER A 135 -30.12 15.62 17.55
CA SER A 135 -29.65 14.36 18.14
C SER A 135 -29.84 13.11 17.25
N ARG A 136 -30.77 13.16 16.29
CA ARG A 136 -31.00 12.08 15.31
C ARG A 136 -29.97 12.10 14.19
N HIS A 137 -29.36 13.25 13.94
CA HIS A 137 -28.46 13.48 12.83
C HIS A 137 -26.99 13.63 13.27
N LEU A 138 -26.75 13.95 14.54
CA LEU A 138 -25.43 14.01 15.15
C LEU A 138 -25.28 12.99 16.28
N LEU A 139 -24.27 12.14 16.18
CA LEU A 139 -23.81 11.26 17.25
C LEU A 139 -22.90 12.08 18.16
N LEU A 140 -23.30 12.26 19.42
CA LEU A 140 -22.55 13.01 20.43
C LEU A 140 -21.92 12.02 21.43
N VAL A 141 -20.60 11.80 21.35
CA VAL A 141 -19.89 10.79 22.16
C VAL A 141 -18.57 11.34 22.68
N ALA A 142 -18.38 11.26 24.00
CA ALA A 142 -17.11 11.56 24.67
C ALA A 142 -16.52 12.95 24.36
N GLY A 143 -17.38 13.97 24.20
CA GLY A 143 -16.94 15.33 23.86
C GLY A 143 -16.76 15.58 22.36
N HIS A 144 -17.04 14.58 21.52
CA HIS A 144 -16.95 14.66 20.06
C HIS A 144 -18.30 14.45 19.36
N PHE A 145 -18.51 15.07 18.21
CA PHE A 145 -19.68 14.88 17.36
C PHE A 145 -19.33 14.28 15.99
N ALA A 146 -20.21 13.46 15.45
CA ALA A 146 -20.12 12.99 14.08
C ALA A 146 -21.51 12.94 13.46
N PHE A 147 -21.62 13.10 12.14
CA PHE A 147 -22.89 12.86 11.45
C PHE A 147 -23.26 11.37 11.53
N ALA A 148 -24.48 11.09 11.98
CA ALA A 148 -25.01 9.71 12.03
C ALA A 148 -25.09 9.10 10.63
N ASP A 149 -25.51 9.91 9.65
CA ASP A 149 -25.42 9.62 8.23
C ASP A 149 -24.46 10.63 7.58
N PRO A 150 -23.28 10.22 7.06
CA PRO A 150 -22.31 11.11 6.43
C PRO A 150 -22.89 11.95 5.28
N ARG A 151 -23.93 11.45 4.59
CA ARG A 151 -24.60 12.15 3.48
C ARG A 151 -25.38 13.38 3.96
N MET A 152 -25.75 13.45 5.24
CA MET A 152 -26.38 14.64 5.83
C MET A 152 -25.44 15.85 5.77
N ARG A 153 -24.13 15.66 6.00
CA ARG A 153 -23.13 16.75 5.87
C ARG A 153 -23.11 17.33 4.46
N VAL A 154 -23.16 16.45 3.45
CA VAL A 154 -23.20 16.85 2.03
C VAL A 154 -24.46 17.64 1.74
N TRP A 155 -25.62 17.12 2.13
CA TRP A 155 -26.92 17.75 1.88
C TRP A 155 -27.04 19.11 2.55
N VAL A 156 -26.76 19.21 3.85
CA VAL A 156 -26.88 20.46 4.61
C VAL A 156 -25.92 21.53 4.08
N HIS A 157 -24.68 21.16 3.74
CA HIS A 157 -23.72 22.10 3.18
C HIS A 157 -24.12 22.63 1.79
N ALA A 158 -24.75 21.78 0.97
CA ALA A 158 -25.19 22.14 -0.38
C ALA A 158 -26.46 22.99 -0.38
N GLU A 159 -27.41 22.71 0.52
CA GLU A 159 -28.65 23.50 0.67
C GLU A 159 -28.41 24.85 1.36
N ALA A 160 -27.34 24.97 2.16
CA ALA A 160 -26.97 26.24 2.79
C ALA A 160 -26.50 27.27 1.74
N SER A 161 -27.11 28.45 1.79
CA SER A 161 -26.67 29.60 1.02
C SER A 161 -25.25 30.02 1.38
N LEU A 162 -24.59 30.78 0.49
CA LEU A 162 -23.28 31.35 0.79
C LEU A 162 -23.33 32.20 2.08
N ALA A 163 -24.39 32.98 2.29
CA ALA A 163 -24.55 33.81 3.47
C ALA A 163 -24.64 32.99 4.77
N GLU A 164 -25.37 31.86 4.76
CA GLU A 164 -25.46 30.96 5.92
C GLU A 164 -24.12 30.30 6.23
N ARG A 165 -23.38 29.86 5.20
CA ARG A 165 -22.04 29.27 5.40
C ARG A 165 -21.03 30.28 5.90
N THR A 166 -21.03 31.49 5.36
CA THR A 166 -20.18 32.60 5.83
C THR A 166 -20.52 32.97 7.28
N ALA A 167 -21.81 33.03 7.63
CA ALA A 167 -22.22 33.28 9.02
C ALA A 167 -21.79 32.14 9.96
N ALA A 168 -21.92 30.88 9.55
CA ALA A 168 -21.47 29.73 10.32
C ALA A 168 -19.95 29.75 10.58
N HIS A 169 -19.15 30.09 9.56
CA HIS A 169 -17.72 30.31 9.73
C HIS A 169 -17.40 31.47 10.67
N GLY A 170 -18.13 32.59 10.59
CA GLY A 170 -17.99 33.70 11.54
C GLY A 170 -18.24 33.25 12.99
N SER A 171 -19.35 32.55 13.24
CA SER A 171 -19.68 32.02 14.56
C SER A 171 -18.66 31.01 15.08
N LEU A 172 -18.12 30.14 14.21
CA LEU A 172 -17.04 29.22 14.57
C LEU A 172 -15.75 29.96 14.90
N ALA A 173 -15.40 31.01 14.16
CA ALA A 173 -14.22 31.81 14.45
C ALA A 173 -14.32 32.45 15.85
N ASP A 174 -15.46 33.05 16.18
CA ASP A 174 -15.71 33.66 17.49
C ASP A 174 -15.68 32.63 18.63
N ALA A 175 -16.28 31.45 18.41
CA ALA A 175 -16.23 30.35 19.37
C ALA A 175 -14.80 29.84 19.61
N CYS A 176 -14.01 29.68 18.55
CA CYS A 176 -12.62 29.24 18.65
C CYS A 176 -11.76 30.26 19.40
N VAL A 177 -11.97 31.56 19.18
CA VAL A 177 -11.29 32.62 19.96
C VAL A 177 -11.65 32.51 21.44
N ALA A 178 -12.93 32.34 21.76
CA ALA A 178 -13.39 32.22 23.15
C ALA A 178 -12.80 30.98 23.87
N LEU A 179 -12.54 29.90 23.12
CA LEU A 179 -12.00 28.64 23.62
C LEU A 179 -10.47 28.55 23.53
N GLY A 180 -9.78 29.57 22.98
CA GLY A 180 -8.32 29.60 22.83
C GLY A 180 -7.78 28.64 21.77
N VAL A 181 -8.53 28.40 20.70
CA VAL A 181 -8.14 27.53 19.57
C VAL A 181 -7.77 28.38 18.35
N ASP A 182 -6.65 29.09 18.47
CA ASP A 182 -6.25 30.18 17.57
C ASP A 182 -6.16 29.77 16.08
N ASP A 183 -5.60 28.60 15.78
CA ASP A 183 -5.47 28.12 14.39
C ASP A 183 -6.83 27.94 13.70
N GLN A 184 -7.80 27.41 14.44
CA GLN A 184 -9.16 27.21 13.91
C GLN A 184 -9.92 28.53 13.82
N ALA A 185 -9.68 29.45 14.76
CA ALA A 185 -10.21 30.80 14.67
C ALA A 185 -9.74 31.51 13.40
N ILE A 186 -8.45 31.42 13.06
CA ILE A 186 -7.87 32.00 11.85
C ILE A 186 -8.45 31.34 10.59
N TRP A 187 -8.50 30.01 10.55
CA TRP A 187 -9.07 29.25 9.44
C TRP A 187 -10.54 29.59 9.17
N HIS A 188 -11.37 29.63 10.21
CA HIS A 188 -12.78 29.98 10.03
C HIS A 188 -12.97 31.46 9.70
N ARG A 189 -12.12 32.34 10.22
CA ARG A 189 -12.14 33.76 9.85
C ARG A 189 -11.78 33.98 8.38
N SER A 190 -10.83 33.23 7.84
CA SER A 190 -10.48 33.34 6.41
C SER A 190 -11.65 32.97 5.52
N LEU A 191 -12.31 31.83 5.80
CA LEU A 191 -13.49 31.39 5.06
C LEU A 191 -14.73 32.30 5.23
N ALA A 192 -14.78 33.08 6.32
CA ALA A 192 -15.81 34.11 6.51
C ALA A 192 -15.49 35.42 5.78
N THR A 193 -14.28 35.60 5.26
CA THR A 193 -13.81 36.84 4.62
C THR A 193 -13.90 36.71 3.09
N LEU A 194 -14.89 37.36 2.48
CA LEU A 194 -15.17 37.22 1.04
C LEU A 194 -14.20 37.99 0.13
N GLU A 195 -13.50 39.00 0.65
CA GLU A 195 -12.50 39.78 -0.08
C GLU A 195 -11.07 39.39 0.36
N GLY A 196 -10.10 39.53 -0.54
CA GLY A 196 -8.71 39.21 -0.21
C GLY A 196 -8.17 40.06 0.94
N SER A 197 -7.59 39.41 1.96
CA SER A 197 -7.08 40.07 3.17
C SER A 197 -5.62 39.67 3.43
N PRO A 198 -4.64 40.52 3.06
CA PRO A 198 -3.22 40.22 3.19
C PRO A 198 -2.77 39.85 4.61
N ASP A 199 -3.48 40.33 5.63
CA ASP A 199 -3.18 40.09 7.05
C ASP A 199 -3.43 38.62 7.45
N LEU A 200 -4.26 37.89 6.71
CA LEU A 200 -4.54 36.47 6.96
C LEU A 200 -3.50 35.54 6.34
N VAL A 201 -2.75 36.00 5.33
CA VAL A 201 -1.86 35.15 4.54
C VAL A 201 -0.75 34.55 5.38
N ALA A 202 0.01 35.37 6.12
CA ALA A 202 1.15 34.88 6.90
C ALA A 202 0.73 33.88 8.00
N PRO A 203 -0.33 34.14 8.81
CA PRO A 203 -0.84 33.17 9.76
C PRO A 203 -1.32 31.86 9.12
N LEU A 204 -2.06 31.92 8.00
CA LEU A 204 -2.51 30.72 7.28
C LEU A 204 -1.32 29.88 6.78
N LEU A 205 -0.28 30.52 6.24
CA LEU A 205 0.92 29.80 5.80
C LEU A 205 1.69 29.15 6.96
N GLU A 206 1.64 29.73 8.17
CA GLU A 206 2.21 29.10 9.37
C GLU A 206 1.40 27.87 9.81
N ILE A 207 0.07 27.96 9.77
CA ILE A 207 -0.82 26.81 10.02
C ILE A 207 -0.56 25.71 8.99
N ALA A 208 -0.46 26.04 7.71
CA ALA A 208 -0.18 25.09 6.65
C ALA A 208 1.15 24.36 6.86
N ARG A 209 2.23 25.08 7.20
CA ARG A 209 3.54 24.45 7.46
C ARG A 209 3.51 23.54 8.69
N ARG A 210 2.80 23.93 9.76
CA ARG A 210 2.66 23.07 10.95
C ARG A 210 1.83 21.82 10.65
N ALA A 211 0.75 21.94 9.89
CA ALA A 211 -0.04 20.81 9.43
C ALA A 211 0.79 19.86 8.56
N ASP A 212 1.57 20.38 7.62
CA ASP A 212 2.46 19.59 6.76
C ASP A 212 3.53 18.86 7.58
N ALA A 213 4.19 19.57 8.50
CA ALA A 213 5.16 18.99 9.44
C ALA A 213 4.54 17.95 10.38
N ALA A 214 3.23 18.01 10.64
CA ALA A 214 2.48 17.00 11.39
C ALA A 214 2.12 15.76 10.53
N GLY A 215 2.26 15.83 9.20
CA GLY A 215 1.82 14.78 8.27
C GLY A 215 0.38 14.97 7.78
N GLU A 216 -0.26 16.09 8.10
CA GLU A 216 -1.62 16.46 7.66
C GLU A 216 -1.57 17.21 6.31
N ALA A 217 -0.93 16.61 5.30
CA ALA A 217 -0.64 17.26 4.02
C ALA A 217 -1.88 17.77 3.27
N GLU A 218 -3.00 17.05 3.34
CA GLU A 218 -4.27 17.50 2.74
C GLU A 218 -4.82 18.77 3.41
N ARG A 219 -4.73 18.85 4.74
CA ARG A 219 -5.09 20.06 5.49
C ARG A 219 -4.14 21.20 5.16
N ALA A 220 -2.83 20.93 5.13
CA ALA A 220 -1.83 21.91 4.74
C ALA A 220 -2.11 22.48 3.34
N HIS A 221 -2.49 21.61 2.40
CA HIS A 221 -2.86 22.01 1.05
C HIS A 221 -4.12 22.89 1.03
N ALA A 222 -5.17 22.50 1.76
CA ALA A 222 -6.39 23.29 1.85
C ALA A 222 -6.14 24.68 2.46
N VAL A 223 -5.37 24.75 3.55
CA VAL A 223 -5.02 26.01 4.24
C VAL A 223 -4.13 26.89 3.34
N ALA A 224 -3.16 26.33 2.64
CA ALA A 224 -2.29 27.10 1.75
C ALA A 224 -3.02 27.63 0.51
N ARG A 225 -4.00 26.88 -0.01
CA ARG A 225 -4.89 27.36 -1.07
C ARG A 225 -5.74 28.54 -0.61
N GLU A 226 -6.25 28.47 0.60
CA GLU A 226 -6.98 29.59 1.19
C GLU A 226 -6.07 30.79 1.45
N ALA A 227 -4.83 30.57 1.87
CA ALA A 227 -3.85 31.66 1.96
C ALA A 227 -3.62 32.35 0.61
N GLU A 228 -3.66 31.60 -0.50
CA GLU A 228 -3.50 32.14 -1.86
C GLU A 228 -4.69 33.01 -2.28
N SER A 229 -5.92 32.65 -1.89
CA SER A 229 -7.13 33.43 -2.20
C SER A 229 -7.12 34.83 -1.57
N HIS A 230 -6.36 35.01 -0.47
CA HIS A 230 -6.17 36.29 0.19
C HIS A 230 -4.90 37.05 -0.22
N ALA A 231 -4.02 36.44 -1.01
CA ALA A 231 -2.69 36.95 -1.29
C ALA A 231 -2.61 37.76 -2.60
N ALA A 232 -1.63 38.68 -2.66
CA ALA A 232 -1.25 39.39 -3.88
C ALA A 232 0.28 39.52 -3.99
N GLY A 233 0.79 39.68 -5.21
CA GLY A 233 2.22 39.86 -5.47
C GLY A 233 3.08 38.70 -4.94
N GLU A 234 4.17 39.03 -4.23
CA GLU A 234 5.11 38.04 -3.66
C GLU A 234 4.45 37.06 -2.68
N GLN A 235 3.44 37.51 -1.93
CA GLN A 235 2.70 36.64 -1.00
C GLN A 235 1.96 35.53 -1.76
N ALA A 236 1.43 35.82 -2.94
CA ALA A 236 0.74 34.83 -3.76
C ALA A 236 1.73 33.76 -4.27
N VAL A 237 2.92 34.17 -4.72
CA VAL A 237 3.98 33.23 -5.12
C VAL A 237 4.37 32.31 -3.97
N LEU A 238 4.53 32.86 -2.75
CA LEU A 238 4.82 32.06 -1.57
C LEU A 238 3.69 31.10 -1.21
N ALA A 239 2.43 31.53 -1.27
CA ALA A 239 1.27 30.70 -0.98
C ALA A 239 1.13 29.54 -1.98
N ARG A 240 1.30 29.81 -3.28
CA ARG A 240 1.32 28.78 -4.34
C ARG A 240 2.42 27.76 -4.13
N ARG A 241 3.62 28.20 -3.71
CA ARG A 241 4.71 27.27 -3.35
C ARG A 241 4.29 26.32 -2.24
N VAL A 242 3.78 26.85 -1.12
CA VAL A 242 3.36 26.01 0.02
C VAL A 242 2.20 25.10 -0.39
N ALA A 243 1.23 25.59 -1.15
CA ALA A 243 0.11 24.80 -1.65
C ALA A 243 0.57 23.65 -2.57
N GLY A 244 1.53 23.92 -3.46
CA GLY A 244 2.08 22.92 -4.37
C GLY A 244 2.91 21.84 -3.67
N VAL A 245 3.74 22.22 -2.70
CA VAL A 245 4.52 21.26 -1.89
C VAL A 245 3.58 20.39 -1.04
N ALA A 246 2.61 21.00 -0.35
CA ALA A 246 1.62 20.25 0.43
C ALA A 246 0.74 19.33 -0.44
N ALA A 247 0.38 19.77 -1.66
CA ALA A 247 -0.32 18.91 -2.63
C ALA A 247 0.50 17.67 -2.96
N LEU A 248 1.80 17.84 -3.22
CA LEU A 248 2.71 16.74 -3.53
C LEU A 248 2.85 15.77 -2.35
N HIS A 249 2.97 16.30 -1.13
CA HIS A 249 3.00 15.48 0.08
C HIS A 249 1.70 14.71 0.31
N GLY A 250 0.55 15.28 -0.09
CA GLY A 250 -0.75 14.61 -0.10
C GLY A 250 -0.95 13.58 -1.23
N GLY A 251 -0.03 13.51 -2.20
CA GLY A 251 -0.16 12.67 -3.39
C GLY A 251 -0.98 13.29 -4.53
N PHE A 252 -1.43 14.54 -4.40
CA PHE A 252 -2.21 15.27 -5.40
C PHE A 252 -1.31 15.86 -6.49
N VAL A 253 -0.68 15.00 -7.27
CA VAL A 253 0.36 15.37 -8.25
C VAL A 253 -0.12 16.34 -9.34
N GLU A 254 -1.39 16.31 -9.76
CA GLU A 254 -1.96 17.29 -10.71
C GLU A 254 -2.08 18.68 -10.07
N ASP A 255 -2.56 18.75 -8.83
CA ASP A 255 -2.65 20.02 -8.13
C ASP A 255 -1.24 20.57 -7.81
N ALA A 256 -0.29 19.70 -7.45
CA ALA A 256 1.11 20.08 -7.27
C ALA A 256 1.71 20.68 -8.54
N GLU A 257 1.53 20.03 -9.70
CA GLU A 257 2.02 20.56 -10.98
C GLU A 257 1.43 21.92 -11.33
N ARG A 258 0.12 22.09 -11.10
CA ARG A 258 -0.57 23.36 -11.33
C ARG A 258 0.00 24.49 -10.48
N TRP A 259 0.15 24.26 -9.16
CA TRP A 259 0.61 25.28 -8.23
C TRP A 259 2.10 25.61 -8.41
N LEU A 260 2.96 24.59 -8.53
CA LEU A 260 4.40 24.77 -8.70
C LEU A 260 4.74 25.33 -10.09
N GLY A 261 3.98 24.95 -11.13
CA GLY A 261 4.09 25.52 -12.47
C GLY A 261 3.78 27.01 -12.49
N ALA A 262 2.78 27.46 -11.73
CA ALA A 262 2.50 28.90 -11.56
C ALA A 262 3.65 29.64 -10.87
N VAL A 263 4.34 29.02 -9.88
CA VAL A 263 5.55 29.58 -9.28
C VAL A 263 6.70 29.67 -10.29
N LEU A 264 6.85 28.67 -11.17
CA LEU A 264 7.86 28.72 -12.23
C LEU A 264 7.59 29.83 -13.26
N ALA A 265 6.31 30.12 -13.53
CA ALA A 265 5.90 31.17 -14.46
C ALA A 265 6.07 32.58 -13.88
N ASP A 266 5.62 32.79 -12.64
CA ASP A 266 5.49 34.14 -12.05
C ASP A 266 6.61 34.50 -11.06
N GLY A 267 7.38 33.50 -10.58
CA GLY A 267 8.39 33.68 -9.55
C GLY A 267 9.73 34.23 -10.06
N ASP A 268 10.49 34.83 -9.15
CA ASP A 268 11.88 35.21 -9.38
C ASP A 268 12.80 33.96 -9.47
N ASP A 269 14.08 34.16 -9.81
CA ASP A 269 15.03 33.04 -9.95
C ASP A 269 15.18 32.19 -8.68
N CYS A 270 15.02 32.81 -7.51
CA CYS A 270 15.09 32.10 -6.22
C CYS A 270 13.86 31.21 -6.02
N ALA A 271 12.66 31.76 -6.22
CA ALA A 271 11.40 31.04 -6.14
C ALA A 271 11.36 29.89 -7.14
N ARG A 272 11.78 30.14 -8.40
CA ARG A 272 11.85 29.13 -9.46
C ARG A 272 12.76 27.96 -9.09
N ALA A 273 13.98 28.25 -8.64
CA ALA A 273 14.92 27.20 -8.22
C ALA A 273 14.39 26.42 -7.00
N SER A 274 13.68 27.11 -6.09
CA SER A 274 13.18 26.51 -4.85
C SER A 274 12.07 25.48 -5.02
N VAL A 275 11.37 25.46 -6.16
CA VAL A 275 10.26 24.53 -6.45
C VAL A 275 10.58 23.52 -7.54
N LEU A 276 11.74 23.64 -8.17
CA LEU A 276 12.06 22.91 -9.39
C LEU A 276 12.11 21.39 -9.14
N GLY A 277 12.64 20.96 -7.99
CA GLY A 277 12.72 19.54 -7.65
C GLY A 277 11.34 18.90 -7.50
N GLU A 278 10.46 19.55 -6.75
CA GLU A 278 9.08 19.13 -6.51
C GLU A 278 8.25 19.17 -7.79
N TYR A 279 8.46 20.18 -8.64
CA TYR A 279 7.83 20.27 -9.95
C TYR A 279 8.28 19.15 -10.89
N LEU A 280 9.58 18.83 -10.92
CA LEU A 280 10.11 17.70 -11.69
C LEU A 280 9.52 16.36 -11.22
N LEU A 281 9.36 16.18 -9.91
CA LEU A 281 8.70 15.00 -9.35
C LEU A 281 7.23 14.92 -9.78
N ALA A 282 6.45 15.99 -9.59
CA ALA A 282 5.03 16.04 -9.98
C ALA A 282 4.85 15.78 -11.49
N THR A 283 5.61 16.47 -12.34
CA THR A 283 5.53 16.30 -13.80
C THR A 283 5.98 14.91 -14.26
N ALA A 284 7.01 14.33 -13.65
CA ALA A 284 7.47 12.98 -13.98
C ALA A 284 6.44 11.91 -13.61
N LEU A 285 5.70 12.10 -12.52
CA LEU A 285 4.61 11.21 -12.11
C LEU A 285 3.39 11.35 -13.02
N LEU A 286 3.07 12.56 -13.52
CA LEU A 286 1.94 12.80 -14.42
C LEU A 286 2.21 12.42 -15.89
N ARG A 287 3.44 12.62 -16.37
CA ARG A 287 3.79 12.46 -17.79
C ARG A 287 4.48 11.13 -18.08
N GLY A 288 5.04 10.49 -17.06
CA GLY A 288 5.78 9.22 -17.17
C GLY A 288 7.24 9.37 -17.60
N ASP A 289 7.71 10.59 -17.85
CA ASP A 289 9.12 10.91 -18.17
C ASP A 289 9.52 12.22 -17.47
N VAL A 290 10.82 12.41 -17.29
CA VAL A 290 11.39 13.60 -16.62
C VAL A 290 11.48 14.75 -17.62
N VAL A 291 10.80 15.86 -17.31
CA VAL A 291 10.77 17.07 -18.14
C VAL A 291 11.98 17.95 -17.82
N GLU A 292 13.08 17.76 -18.56
CA GLU A 292 14.38 18.39 -18.29
C GLU A 292 14.59 19.86 -18.77
N PRO A 293 13.86 20.45 -19.75
CA PRO A 293 14.23 21.75 -20.32
C PRO A 293 14.37 22.92 -19.33
N GLU A 294 13.49 23.03 -18.33
CA GLU A 294 13.60 24.08 -17.31
C GLU A 294 14.83 23.85 -16.41
N LEU A 295 15.14 22.59 -16.07
CA LEU A 295 16.33 22.24 -15.31
C LEU A 295 17.60 22.60 -16.09
N ASP A 296 17.65 22.28 -17.38
CA ASP A 296 18.78 22.63 -18.25
C ASP A 296 18.99 24.15 -18.31
N ALA A 297 17.92 24.94 -18.47
CA ALA A 297 17.99 26.40 -18.48
C ALA A 297 18.53 26.97 -17.16
N GLN A 298 18.14 26.40 -16.00
CA GLN A 298 18.64 26.84 -14.69
C GLN A 298 20.11 26.44 -14.47
N LEU A 299 20.52 25.25 -14.91
CA LEU A 299 21.91 24.80 -14.86
C LEU A 299 22.84 25.68 -15.71
N GLU A 300 22.40 26.10 -16.90
CA GLU A 300 23.14 27.03 -17.75
C GLU A 300 23.33 28.40 -17.08
N ARG A 301 22.29 28.95 -16.43
CA ARG A 301 22.40 30.21 -15.67
C ARG A 301 23.29 30.07 -14.44
N ALA A 302 23.22 28.94 -13.74
CA ALA A 302 24.09 28.66 -12.60
C ALA A 302 25.57 28.59 -13.01
N ALA A 303 25.88 28.05 -14.19
CA ALA A 303 27.23 28.01 -14.74
C ALA A 303 27.83 29.40 -15.01
N GLN A 304 26.99 30.42 -15.21
CA GLN A 304 27.39 31.81 -15.48
C GLN A 304 27.42 32.68 -14.21
N SER A 305 27.08 32.13 -13.04
CA SER A 305 26.96 32.91 -11.81
C SER A 305 28.32 33.09 -11.12
N GLU A 306 28.77 34.35 -10.99
CA GLU A 306 29.99 34.72 -10.27
C GLU A 306 29.62 35.37 -8.93
N GLY A 307 29.96 34.72 -7.81
CA GLY A 307 29.66 35.23 -6.46
C GLY A 307 29.05 34.17 -5.55
N LEU A 308 29.24 34.33 -4.23
CA LEU A 308 28.85 33.37 -3.19
C LEU A 308 28.12 34.07 -2.03
N ASP A 309 27.21 35.00 -2.38
CA ASP A 309 26.28 35.53 -1.38
C ASP A 309 25.29 34.45 -0.92
N THR A 310 24.61 34.72 0.20
CA THR A 310 23.69 33.75 0.81
C THR A 310 22.54 33.38 -0.13
N ALA A 311 22.00 34.33 -0.88
CA ALA A 311 20.89 34.09 -1.82
C ALA A 311 21.31 33.16 -2.98
N THR A 312 22.49 33.39 -3.55
CA THR A 312 23.08 32.55 -4.60
C THR A 312 23.36 31.14 -4.07
N LYS A 313 23.91 31.01 -2.86
CA LYS A 313 24.10 29.70 -2.21
C LYS A 313 22.79 28.93 -2.04
N CYS A 314 21.74 29.59 -1.55
CA CYS A 314 20.43 28.97 -1.38
C CYS A 314 19.84 28.49 -2.72
N ARG A 315 19.94 29.32 -3.77
CA ARG A 315 19.50 28.98 -5.12
C ARG A 315 20.27 27.79 -5.70
N LEU A 316 21.61 27.80 -5.58
CA LEU A 316 22.45 26.71 -6.07
C LEU A 316 22.21 25.40 -5.30
N ALA A 317 21.99 25.46 -3.99
CA ALA A 317 21.62 24.29 -3.19
C ALA A 317 20.26 23.71 -3.62
N ALA A 318 19.27 24.56 -3.92
CA ALA A 318 17.99 24.11 -4.47
C ALA A 318 18.15 23.46 -5.86
N LEU A 319 19.07 23.97 -6.68
CA LEU A 319 19.39 23.38 -7.98
C LEU A 319 20.11 22.02 -7.86
N VAL A 320 21.00 21.86 -6.89
CA VAL A 320 21.61 20.56 -6.56
C VAL A 320 20.54 19.55 -6.18
N ARG A 321 19.56 19.93 -5.34
CA ARG A 321 18.39 19.09 -5.02
C ARG A 321 17.60 18.70 -6.27
N ALA A 322 17.20 19.68 -7.07
CA ALA A 322 16.41 19.43 -8.28
C ALA A 322 17.14 18.49 -9.27
N THR A 323 18.45 18.68 -9.45
CA THR A 323 19.28 17.85 -10.32
C THR A 323 19.41 16.41 -9.79
N THR A 324 19.53 16.27 -8.48
CA THR A 324 19.60 14.97 -7.79
C THR A 324 18.26 14.22 -7.89
N ILE A 325 17.14 14.91 -7.67
CA ILE A 325 15.78 14.34 -7.84
C ILE A 325 15.58 13.88 -9.28
N ALA A 326 15.97 14.71 -10.26
CA ALA A 326 15.90 14.34 -11.68
C ALA A 326 16.70 13.06 -11.97
N ALA A 327 17.91 12.93 -11.41
CA ALA A 327 18.72 11.73 -11.56
C ALA A 327 18.02 10.48 -11.02
N GLY A 328 17.44 10.55 -9.82
CA GLY A 328 16.67 9.46 -9.22
C GLY A 328 15.47 9.05 -10.08
N LEU A 329 14.68 10.02 -10.53
CA LEU A 329 13.51 9.79 -11.39
C LEU A 329 13.89 9.15 -12.74
N LEU A 330 15.02 9.54 -13.31
CA LEU A 330 15.57 8.95 -14.53
C LEU A 330 16.03 7.50 -14.27
N ALA A 331 16.68 7.25 -13.13
CA ALA A 331 17.15 5.91 -12.76
C ALA A 331 15.99 4.93 -12.55
N GLU A 332 14.93 5.33 -11.85
CA GLU A 332 13.69 4.54 -11.68
C GLU A 332 13.07 4.11 -13.02
N ARG A 333 13.21 4.96 -14.04
CA ARG A 333 12.66 4.77 -15.39
C ARG A 333 13.64 4.06 -16.34
N GLY A 334 14.78 3.58 -15.85
CA GLY A 334 15.78 2.86 -16.64
C GLY A 334 16.72 3.74 -17.47
N ALA A 335 16.65 5.06 -17.33
CA ALA A 335 17.47 6.01 -18.08
C ALA A 335 18.86 6.23 -17.45
N ALA A 336 19.60 5.15 -17.21
CA ALA A 336 20.88 5.12 -16.47
C ALA A 336 21.90 6.17 -16.95
N GLN A 337 22.07 6.33 -18.26
CA GLN A 337 23.01 7.31 -18.82
C GLN A 337 22.59 8.76 -18.54
N ARG A 338 21.28 9.07 -18.64
CA ARG A 338 20.75 10.41 -18.31
C ARG A 338 20.91 10.66 -16.80
N ALA A 339 20.58 9.67 -15.97
CA ALA A 339 20.74 9.75 -14.52
C ALA A 339 22.19 10.03 -14.10
N GLY A 340 23.16 9.32 -14.69
CA GLY A 340 24.59 9.52 -14.42
C GLY A 340 25.07 10.93 -14.77
N ARG A 341 24.63 11.47 -15.92
CA ARG A 341 24.95 12.86 -16.29
C ARG A 341 24.40 13.88 -15.28
N ARG A 342 23.19 13.66 -14.76
CA ARG A 342 22.58 14.55 -13.76
C ARG A 342 23.34 14.51 -12.43
N LEU A 343 23.69 13.33 -11.93
CA LEU A 343 24.50 13.24 -10.70
C LEU A 343 25.88 13.88 -10.84
N GLU A 344 26.49 13.76 -12.01
CA GLU A 344 27.77 14.42 -12.31
C GLU A 344 27.64 15.95 -12.36
N GLN A 345 26.57 16.48 -12.97
CA GLN A 345 26.28 17.91 -12.96
C GLN A 345 26.06 18.45 -11.53
N ALA A 346 25.34 17.71 -10.69
CA ALA A 346 25.14 18.05 -9.29
C ALA A 346 26.47 18.07 -8.51
N ARG A 347 27.34 17.07 -8.73
CA ARG A 347 28.69 17.01 -8.14
C ARG A 347 29.53 18.22 -8.53
N GLN A 348 29.53 18.60 -9.80
CA GLN A 348 30.28 19.76 -10.29
C GLN A 348 29.82 21.08 -9.64
N LEU A 349 28.51 21.24 -9.39
CA LEU A 349 27.99 22.41 -8.67
C LEU A 349 28.46 22.41 -7.20
N ILE A 350 28.43 21.26 -6.54
CA ILE A 350 28.89 21.10 -5.16
C ILE A 350 30.37 21.48 -5.03
N GLU A 351 31.22 20.91 -5.88
CA GLU A 351 32.68 21.13 -5.84
C GLU A 351 33.05 22.58 -6.19
N ARG A 352 32.41 23.16 -7.21
CA ARG A 352 32.70 24.53 -7.65
C ARG A 352 32.34 25.58 -6.59
N HIS A 353 31.29 25.36 -5.82
CA HIS A 353 30.72 26.35 -4.91
C HIS A 353 30.80 25.99 -3.42
N GLY A 354 31.40 24.84 -3.07
CA GLY A 354 31.55 24.39 -1.68
C GLY A 354 30.22 24.18 -0.96
N LEU A 355 29.26 23.54 -1.65
CA LEU A 355 27.92 23.26 -1.12
C LEU A 355 27.92 21.95 -0.30
N SER A 356 26.83 21.68 0.42
CA SER A 356 26.63 20.38 1.06
C SER A 356 26.37 19.29 0.01
N ASP A 357 26.90 18.10 0.25
CA ASP A 357 26.73 16.89 -0.56
C ASP A 357 25.59 15.97 -0.08
N ALA A 358 24.86 16.34 0.99
CA ALA A 358 23.85 15.48 1.61
C ALA A 358 22.77 15.00 0.62
N ASP A 359 22.26 15.92 -0.22
CA ASP A 359 21.27 15.60 -1.25
C ASP A 359 21.86 14.63 -2.28
N TRP A 360 23.08 14.90 -2.72
CA TRP A 360 23.79 14.07 -3.70
C TRP A 360 24.01 12.65 -3.18
N VAL A 361 24.38 12.46 -1.91
CA VAL A 361 24.56 11.14 -1.29
C VAL A 361 23.27 10.32 -1.32
N VAL A 362 22.14 10.96 -1.00
CA VAL A 362 20.81 10.30 -1.05
C VAL A 362 20.46 9.92 -2.49
N GLY A 363 20.59 10.84 -3.44
CA GLY A 363 20.29 10.56 -4.85
C GLY A 363 21.23 9.54 -5.49
N HIS A 364 22.50 9.53 -5.10
CA HIS A 364 23.47 8.54 -5.53
C HIS A 364 23.06 7.15 -5.04
N ALA A 365 22.77 6.99 -3.75
CA ALA A 365 22.29 5.71 -3.21
C ALA A 365 21.00 5.23 -3.91
N TRP A 366 20.06 6.15 -4.16
CA TRP A 366 18.83 5.84 -4.90
C TRP A 366 19.10 5.42 -6.34
N CYS A 367 20.00 6.10 -7.06
CA CYS A 367 20.39 5.70 -8.42
C CYS A 367 21.11 4.35 -8.44
N THR A 368 21.98 4.08 -7.47
CA THR A 368 22.69 2.80 -7.34
C THR A 368 21.72 1.63 -7.20
N LEU A 369 20.62 1.79 -6.46
CA LEU A 369 19.59 0.77 -6.30
C LEU A 369 19.08 0.26 -7.66
N PHE A 370 18.79 1.17 -8.59
CA PHE A 370 18.21 0.85 -9.90
C PHE A 370 19.25 0.53 -10.98
N VAL A 371 20.44 1.13 -10.94
CA VAL A 371 21.44 1.03 -12.02
C VAL A 371 22.57 0.03 -11.70
N GLY A 372 22.79 -0.31 -10.43
CA GLY A 372 23.77 -1.31 -9.99
C GLY A 372 25.23 -0.82 -9.86
N GLU A 373 26.16 -1.75 -9.62
CA GLU A 373 27.55 -1.47 -9.20
C GLU A 373 28.41 -0.72 -10.23
N ALA A 374 28.15 -0.89 -11.53
CA ALA A 374 28.86 -0.16 -12.58
C ALA A 374 28.66 1.37 -12.47
N PHE A 375 27.54 1.79 -11.86
CA PHE A 375 27.26 3.18 -11.55
C PHE A 375 28.01 3.67 -10.30
N ALA A 376 28.16 2.82 -9.28
CA ALA A 376 28.85 3.14 -8.04
C ALA A 376 30.34 3.44 -8.22
N ALA A 377 30.96 2.93 -9.30
CA ALA A 377 32.35 3.21 -9.64
C ALA A 377 32.61 4.66 -10.07
N LEU A 378 31.58 5.38 -10.57
CA LEU A 378 31.67 6.78 -11.01
C LEU A 378 31.58 7.79 -9.86
N GLY A 379 31.11 7.36 -8.68
CA GLY A 379 30.73 8.24 -7.56
C GLY A 379 31.76 8.45 -6.46
N ARG A 380 33.06 8.15 -6.66
CA ARG A 380 34.06 8.36 -5.61
C ARG A 380 34.45 9.84 -5.47
N ILE A 381 33.65 10.58 -4.70
CA ILE A 381 34.13 11.80 -4.02
C ILE A 381 35.17 11.33 -2.98
N GLY A 382 36.28 12.08 -2.83
CA GLY A 382 37.45 11.71 -2.04
C GLY A 382 37.14 10.97 -0.73
N ASP A 383 37.86 9.87 -0.52
CA ASP A 383 37.73 8.83 0.52
C ASP A 383 37.84 9.33 2.00
N GLU A 384 37.77 10.65 2.25
CA GLU A 384 37.98 11.24 3.57
C GLU A 384 36.69 11.60 4.33
N HIS A 385 35.51 11.69 3.67
CA HIS A 385 34.23 12.01 4.33
C HIS A 385 33.21 10.85 4.37
N LEU A 386 33.46 9.75 3.67
CA LEU A 386 32.62 8.53 3.68
C LEU A 386 32.97 7.53 4.80
N GLY A 387 33.87 7.92 5.71
CA GLY A 387 34.27 7.14 6.87
C GLY A 387 33.21 7.14 7.98
N ASP A 388 32.06 6.51 7.73
CA ASP A 388 31.16 5.90 8.75
C ASP A 388 29.83 5.37 8.15
N HIS A 389 29.54 5.65 6.87
CA HIS A 389 28.32 5.19 6.18
C HIS A 389 28.52 3.99 5.25
N ARG A 390 29.66 3.31 5.34
CA ARG A 390 29.73 1.94 4.80
C ARG A 390 28.58 1.15 5.40
N ILE A 391 27.90 0.37 4.57
CA ILE A 391 26.95 -0.68 4.98
C ILE A 391 27.64 -1.47 6.10
N ALA A 392 27.41 -1.08 7.34
CA ALA A 392 27.81 -1.86 8.48
C ALA A 392 26.98 -3.11 8.33
N ALA A 393 27.62 -4.20 7.90
CA ALA A 393 27.00 -5.49 7.82
C ALA A 393 26.18 -5.67 9.10
N ALA A 394 24.87 -5.89 8.94
CA ALA A 394 24.01 -6.22 10.07
C ALA A 394 24.75 -7.31 10.86
N PRO A 395 24.83 -7.20 12.21
CA PRO A 395 25.54 -8.20 12.98
C PRO A 395 24.94 -9.56 12.62
N ALA A 396 25.79 -10.48 12.15
CA ALA A 396 25.38 -11.85 11.88
C ALA A 396 24.59 -12.38 13.09
N PRO A 397 23.52 -13.17 12.89
CA PRO A 397 22.73 -13.67 14.02
C PRO A 397 23.63 -14.57 14.86
N ALA A 398 24.20 -14.00 15.94
CA ALA A 398 24.94 -14.76 16.92
C ALA A 398 23.93 -15.71 17.58
N SER A 399 24.11 -17.01 17.36
CA SER A 399 23.56 -18.04 18.19
C SER A 399 24.09 -17.85 19.61
N VAL A 400 23.31 -17.18 20.46
CA VAL A 400 23.65 -17.05 21.89
C VAL A 400 23.29 -18.39 22.57
N PRO A 401 24.27 -19.14 23.10
CA PRO A 401 23.95 -20.28 23.96
C PRO A 401 23.37 -19.77 25.29
N ALA A 402 22.41 -20.52 25.82
CA ALA A 402 21.67 -20.22 27.03
C ALA A 402 22.53 -20.40 28.30
N SER A 403 23.52 -19.55 28.52
CA SER A 403 24.21 -19.42 29.81
C SER A 403 25.04 -18.14 29.83
N ASP A 404 24.43 -17.04 30.29
CA ASP A 404 25.08 -15.94 31.04
C ASP A 404 24.23 -14.67 30.94
N ARG A 405 23.19 -14.62 31.76
CA ARG A 405 22.44 -13.38 32.07
C ARG A 405 22.82 -12.92 33.47
N SER A 406 24.06 -12.52 33.72
CA SER A 406 24.47 -11.93 35.01
C SER A 406 25.81 -11.20 34.97
N SER A 407 26.05 -10.29 34.02
CA SER A 407 27.07 -9.22 34.18
C SER A 407 27.11 -8.31 32.95
N MET A 408 26.35 -7.22 32.94
CA MET A 408 26.69 -6.00 32.18
C MET A 408 25.78 -4.85 32.61
N THR A 409 26.02 -4.35 33.81
CA THR A 409 25.62 -3.01 34.26
C THR A 409 26.88 -2.20 34.46
N SER A 410 27.33 -1.49 33.42
CA SER A 410 28.04 -0.20 33.46
C SER A 410 28.93 -0.02 32.21
N GLY A 411 28.72 1.09 31.50
CA GLY A 411 29.80 1.78 30.79
C GLY A 411 29.88 1.62 29.27
N ARG A 412 29.06 2.38 28.53
CA ARG A 412 29.45 3.34 27.47
C ARG A 412 28.22 3.70 26.63
N ALA A 413 27.63 4.85 26.93
CA ALA A 413 26.77 5.59 26.02
C ALA A 413 27.67 6.48 25.16
N ALA A 414 27.98 6.01 23.94
CA ALA A 414 28.57 6.79 22.86
C ALA A 414 28.55 5.92 21.60
N ASP A 415 27.43 5.94 20.88
CA ASP A 415 27.45 5.76 19.43
C ASP A 415 26.25 6.51 18.85
N GLY A 416 26.54 7.62 18.16
CA GLY A 416 25.55 8.50 17.54
C GLY A 416 24.97 7.82 16.32
N GLY A 417 23.81 7.17 16.48
CA GLY A 417 23.07 6.58 15.38
C GLY A 417 22.66 7.64 14.36
N SER A 418 23.31 7.65 13.20
CA SER A 418 22.90 8.43 12.04
C SER A 418 21.43 8.12 11.71
N VAL A 419 20.59 9.16 11.82
CA VAL A 419 19.20 9.14 11.38
C VAL A 419 19.20 9.03 9.87
N LEU A 420 18.96 7.83 9.34
CA LEU A 420 18.84 7.63 7.89
C LEU A 420 17.50 8.19 7.43
N ASN A 421 17.54 9.08 6.43
CA ASN A 421 16.39 9.56 5.66
C ASN A 421 15.54 8.38 5.17
N GLY A 422 14.21 8.51 5.18
CA GLY A 422 13.26 7.46 4.77
C GLY A 422 13.53 6.85 3.39
N LEU A 423 13.91 7.63 2.38
CA LEU A 423 14.30 7.10 1.06
C LEU A 423 15.57 6.24 1.16
N HIS A 424 16.57 6.69 1.91
CA HIS A 424 17.79 5.94 2.11
C HIS A 424 17.53 4.63 2.87
N ALA A 425 16.63 4.64 3.86
CA ALA A 425 16.21 3.42 4.56
C ALA A 425 15.54 2.42 3.62
N ILE A 426 14.64 2.88 2.72
CA ILE A 426 14.02 2.02 1.70
C ILE A 426 15.09 1.40 0.79
N ALA A 427 16.04 2.21 0.30
CA ALA A 427 17.12 1.72 -0.55
C ALA A 427 17.97 0.64 0.16
N VAL A 428 18.39 0.89 1.40
CA VAL A 428 19.14 -0.08 2.22
C VAL A 428 18.36 -1.38 2.41
N ALA A 429 17.06 -1.32 2.70
CA ALA A 429 16.25 -2.52 2.88
C ALA A 429 16.16 -3.34 1.58
N LEU A 430 15.98 -2.68 0.43
CA LEU A 430 15.93 -3.37 -0.86
C LEU A 430 17.29 -3.99 -1.22
N GLU A 431 18.40 -3.33 -0.92
CA GLU A 431 19.75 -3.90 -1.06
C GLU A 431 19.95 -5.15 -0.20
N LEU A 432 19.55 -5.10 1.08
CA LEU A 432 19.59 -6.28 1.97
C LEU A 432 18.76 -7.45 1.41
N GLY A 433 17.62 -7.17 0.77
CA GLY A 433 16.83 -8.16 0.07
C GLY A 433 17.54 -8.76 -1.15
N LEU A 434 18.21 -7.91 -1.95
CA LEU A 434 19.00 -8.32 -3.12
C LEU A 434 20.25 -9.13 -2.75
N ASP A 435 20.81 -8.91 -1.56
CA ASP A 435 21.91 -9.70 -1.00
C ASP A 435 21.45 -11.05 -0.43
N GLY A 436 20.13 -11.24 -0.29
CA GLY A 436 19.51 -12.54 -0.02
C GLY A 436 18.92 -12.73 1.36
N ASP A 437 18.61 -11.67 2.10
CA ASP A 437 17.81 -11.76 3.33
C ASP A 437 16.59 -10.83 3.30
N PRO A 438 15.61 -11.09 2.40
CA PRO A 438 14.42 -10.25 2.28
C PRO A 438 13.57 -10.24 3.57
N THR A 439 13.54 -11.34 4.32
CA THR A 439 12.80 -11.43 5.57
C THR A 439 13.42 -10.58 6.69
N ALA A 440 14.76 -10.55 6.80
CA ALA A 440 15.42 -9.61 7.71
C ALA A 440 15.23 -8.17 7.23
N ALA A 441 15.27 -7.91 5.93
CA ALA A 441 15.04 -6.57 5.37
C ALA A 441 13.66 -6.02 5.74
N VAL A 442 12.58 -6.82 5.63
CA VAL A 442 11.23 -6.41 6.05
C VAL A 442 11.20 -6.06 7.54
N ARG A 443 11.77 -6.93 8.40
CA ARG A 443 11.83 -6.68 9.85
C ARG A 443 12.64 -5.42 10.19
N TRP A 444 13.77 -5.23 9.51
CA TRP A 444 14.63 -4.07 9.68
C TRP A 444 13.89 -2.78 9.29
N LEU A 445 13.27 -2.76 8.10
CA LEU A 445 12.53 -1.60 7.61
C LEU A 445 11.35 -1.30 8.54
N GLY A 446 10.56 -2.31 8.90
CA GLY A 446 9.41 -2.21 9.80
C GLY A 446 9.77 -1.73 11.21
N SER A 447 10.97 -2.01 11.71
CA SER A 447 11.42 -1.57 13.04
C SER A 447 11.80 -0.08 13.12
N ARG A 448 12.08 0.56 11.98
CA ARG A 448 12.37 2.00 11.95
C ARG A 448 11.08 2.80 12.01
N ARG A 449 10.93 3.58 13.09
CA ARG A 449 9.91 4.62 13.20
C ARG A 449 10.18 5.73 12.18
N GLU A 450 9.12 6.27 11.60
CA GLU A 450 9.17 7.57 10.93
C GLU A 450 9.69 8.59 11.95
N VAL A 451 10.79 9.26 11.63
CA VAL A 451 11.49 10.14 12.58
C VAL A 451 10.77 11.49 12.63
N ALA A 452 10.86 12.17 13.78
CA ALA A 452 10.42 13.56 13.86
C ALA A 452 11.41 14.45 13.08
N PRO A 453 10.94 15.44 12.31
CA PRO A 453 11.86 16.26 11.53
C PRO A 453 12.79 17.07 12.43
N ASP A 454 14.10 16.80 12.41
CA ASP A 454 15.10 17.71 12.96
C ASP A 454 15.30 18.87 11.98
N ALA A 455 15.15 20.11 12.43
CA ALA A 455 15.03 21.33 11.59
C ALA A 455 16.20 21.67 10.62
N HIS A 456 17.19 20.79 10.43
CA HIS A 456 18.47 21.12 9.78
C HIS A 456 18.85 20.28 8.55
N SER A 457 18.03 19.33 8.08
CA SER A 457 18.31 18.61 6.82
C SER A 457 17.34 19.02 5.70
N GLY A 458 17.87 19.47 4.56
CA GLY A 458 17.11 20.06 3.46
C GLY A 458 16.21 19.11 2.66
N VAL A 459 16.13 17.83 3.05
CA VAL A 459 15.24 16.80 2.46
C VAL A 459 13.92 16.64 3.23
N ILE A 460 13.71 17.48 4.25
CA ILE A 460 12.60 17.36 5.19
C ILE A 460 11.33 17.97 4.61
N GLY A 461 10.39 17.07 4.31
CA GLY A 461 9.02 17.33 3.84
C GLY A 461 8.41 16.02 3.31
N LEU A 462 9.20 15.22 2.59
CA LEU A 462 8.74 13.95 2.02
C LEU A 462 8.63 12.81 3.05
N GLU A 463 9.27 12.90 4.22
CA GLU A 463 9.32 11.79 5.19
C GLU A 463 7.95 11.30 5.66
N ARG A 464 6.95 12.20 5.69
CA ARG A 464 5.57 11.90 6.07
C ARG A 464 4.60 11.92 4.88
N SER A 465 5.12 12.15 3.68
CA SER A 465 4.29 12.22 2.48
C SER A 465 3.60 10.89 2.19
N ALA A 466 2.42 10.96 1.56
CA ALA A 466 1.73 9.79 1.05
C ALA A 466 2.56 9.04 0.00
N LEU A 467 3.37 9.74 -0.78
CA LEU A 467 4.26 9.15 -1.79
C LEU A 467 5.37 8.30 -1.14
N LEU A 468 6.07 8.80 -0.13
CA LEU A 468 7.11 8.01 0.52
C LEU A 468 6.54 6.82 1.29
N ARG A 469 5.38 7.00 1.94
CA ARG A 469 4.66 5.88 2.57
C ARG A 469 4.23 4.83 1.54
N ALA A 470 3.85 5.25 0.33
CA ALA A 470 3.57 4.35 -0.78
C ALA A 470 4.82 3.61 -1.26
N ASP A 471 5.96 4.29 -1.44
CA ASP A 471 7.25 3.66 -1.79
C ASP A 471 7.66 2.63 -0.73
N ARG A 472 7.51 2.96 0.55
CA ARG A 472 7.77 2.04 1.66
C ARG A 472 6.87 0.81 1.61
N ALA A 473 5.57 0.99 1.40
CA ALA A 473 4.62 -0.12 1.31
C ALA A 473 4.93 -1.03 0.11
N VAL A 474 5.26 -0.46 -1.05
CA VAL A 474 5.64 -1.21 -2.25
C VAL A 474 6.97 -1.93 -2.06
N ALA A 475 7.94 -1.32 -1.38
CA ALA A 475 9.21 -1.97 -1.04
C ALA A 475 8.99 -3.18 -0.12
N ILE A 476 8.15 -3.06 0.91
CA ILE A 476 7.80 -4.17 1.82
C ILE A 476 7.12 -5.29 1.03
N ALA A 477 6.12 -4.98 0.20
CA ALA A 477 5.42 -5.97 -0.62
C ALA A 477 6.37 -6.68 -1.60
N LEU A 478 7.34 -5.95 -2.18
CA LEU A 478 8.36 -6.53 -3.06
C LEU A 478 9.29 -7.48 -2.29
N LEU A 479 9.73 -7.09 -1.09
CA LEU A 479 10.56 -7.93 -0.23
C LEU A 479 9.82 -9.19 0.23
N ASP A 480 8.55 -9.08 0.63
CA ASP A 480 7.71 -10.22 0.97
C ASP A 480 7.54 -11.16 -0.24
N LEU A 481 7.35 -10.62 -1.44
CA LEU A 481 7.30 -11.41 -2.67
C LEU A 481 8.65 -12.12 -2.96
N TRP A 482 9.79 -11.47 -2.74
CA TRP A 482 11.10 -12.11 -2.85
C TRP A 482 11.33 -13.19 -1.80
N ALA A 483 10.83 -13.00 -0.58
CA ALA A 483 10.80 -14.03 0.46
C ALA A 483 9.86 -15.20 0.10
N GLY A 484 8.98 -15.02 -0.90
CA GLY A 484 7.99 -16.00 -1.36
C GLY A 484 6.70 -15.98 -0.56
N GLU A 485 6.43 -14.92 0.21
CA GLU A 485 5.21 -14.71 0.99
C GLU A 485 4.15 -13.97 0.15
N VAL A 486 3.64 -14.62 -0.91
CA VAL A 486 2.77 -13.97 -1.90
C VAL A 486 1.51 -13.38 -1.26
N GLN A 487 0.81 -14.14 -0.42
CA GLN A 487 -0.41 -13.69 0.24
C GLN A 487 -0.17 -12.42 1.08
N ARG A 488 0.92 -12.40 1.86
CA ARG A 488 1.27 -11.27 2.71
C ARG A 488 1.62 -10.03 1.90
N ALA A 489 2.37 -10.21 0.80
CA ALA A 489 2.69 -9.13 -0.13
C ALA A 489 1.41 -8.52 -0.74
N ALA A 490 0.46 -9.36 -1.16
CA ALA A 490 -0.79 -8.92 -1.75
C ALA A 490 -1.68 -8.20 -0.74
N ASP A 491 -1.92 -8.79 0.44
CA ASP A 491 -2.76 -8.20 1.48
C ASP A 491 -2.17 -6.87 1.98
N GLY A 492 -0.85 -6.81 2.20
CA GLY A 492 -0.15 -5.59 2.58
C GLY A 492 -0.26 -4.49 1.54
N LEU A 493 -0.13 -4.84 0.25
CA LEU A 493 -0.25 -3.87 -0.84
C LEU A 493 -1.69 -3.36 -1.03
N ARG A 494 -2.69 -4.25 -0.95
CA ARG A 494 -4.11 -3.86 -1.01
C ARG A 494 -4.51 -2.98 0.17
N GLN A 495 -4.03 -3.30 1.37
CA GLN A 495 -4.26 -2.48 2.55
C GLN A 495 -3.66 -1.09 2.38
N ALA A 496 -2.40 -1.01 1.93
CA ALA A 496 -1.75 0.27 1.65
C ALA A 496 -2.50 1.09 0.58
N ALA A 497 -3.03 0.42 -0.45
CA ALA A 497 -3.79 1.06 -1.52
C ALA A 497 -5.07 1.76 -1.03
N CYS A 498 -5.60 1.39 0.15
CA CYS A 498 -6.80 2.00 0.72
C CYS A 498 -6.60 3.45 1.16
N ASP A 499 -5.35 3.85 1.44
CA ASP A 499 -5.01 5.19 1.93
C ASP A 499 -3.90 5.87 1.11
N LEU A 500 -3.13 5.11 0.33
CA LEU A 500 -1.92 5.58 -0.33
C LEU A 500 -2.00 5.46 -1.86
N PRO A 501 -1.36 6.37 -2.62
CA PRO A 501 -1.29 6.33 -4.07
C PRO A 501 -0.22 5.33 -4.55
N ILE A 502 -0.37 4.05 -4.19
CA ILE A 502 0.63 2.99 -4.46
C ILE A 502 1.02 2.85 -5.94
N ALA A 503 0.14 3.26 -6.86
CA ALA A 503 0.42 3.23 -8.29
C ALA A 503 1.62 4.11 -8.67
N LEU A 504 1.84 5.23 -7.97
CA LEU A 504 2.88 6.20 -8.28
C LEU A 504 4.27 5.80 -7.76
N ALA A 505 4.34 4.80 -6.87
CA ALA A 505 5.56 4.36 -6.23
C ALA A 505 6.62 3.88 -7.24
N PHE A 506 7.86 4.31 -7.06
CA PHE A 506 9.03 4.03 -7.92
C PHE A 506 8.74 4.13 -9.43
N GLY A 507 8.03 5.17 -9.86
CA GLY A 507 7.73 5.37 -11.30
C GLY A 507 6.78 4.33 -11.91
N GLY A 508 5.97 3.65 -11.09
CA GLY A 508 4.95 2.71 -11.53
C GLY A 508 5.19 1.25 -11.15
N LEU A 509 6.20 0.97 -10.33
CA LEU A 509 6.48 -0.37 -9.81
C LEU A 509 5.30 -0.91 -8.99
N GLY A 510 4.65 -0.05 -8.19
CA GLY A 510 3.51 -0.47 -7.37
C GLY A 510 2.33 -1.00 -8.20
N ALA A 511 2.05 -0.40 -9.36
CA ALA A 511 1.03 -0.91 -10.28
C ALA A 511 1.43 -2.23 -10.94
N ALA A 512 2.69 -2.37 -11.36
CA ALA A 512 3.20 -3.62 -11.92
C ALA A 512 3.15 -4.76 -10.87
N LEU A 513 3.51 -4.45 -9.63
CA LEU A 513 3.44 -5.38 -8.51
C LEU A 513 1.99 -5.77 -8.19
N ALA A 514 1.06 -4.81 -8.17
CA ALA A 514 -0.36 -5.05 -7.96
C ALA A 514 -0.94 -6.05 -8.98
N ARG A 515 -0.67 -5.82 -10.28
CA ARG A 515 -1.10 -6.76 -11.34
C ARG A 515 -0.46 -8.12 -11.19
N ARG A 516 0.84 -8.17 -10.90
CA ARG A 516 1.56 -9.44 -10.79
C ARG A 516 1.06 -10.26 -9.59
N LEU A 517 0.83 -9.64 -8.45
CA LEU A 517 0.31 -10.32 -7.26
C LEU A 517 -1.10 -10.85 -7.51
N GLU A 518 -2.00 -10.04 -8.05
CA GLU A 518 -3.37 -10.49 -8.37
C GLU A 518 -3.37 -11.61 -9.42
N LEU A 519 -2.49 -11.54 -10.42
CA LEU A 519 -2.30 -12.60 -11.41
C LEU A 519 -1.77 -13.90 -10.80
N ILE A 520 -0.86 -13.81 -9.81
CA ILE A 520 -0.31 -14.98 -9.11
C ILE A 520 -1.38 -15.61 -8.20
N GLU A 521 -2.17 -14.81 -7.51
CA GLU A 521 -3.21 -15.27 -6.58
C GLU A 521 -4.43 -15.81 -7.33
N THR A 522 -4.96 -15.09 -8.30
CA THR A 522 -6.26 -15.42 -8.92
C THR A 522 -6.12 -16.11 -10.28
N GLY A 523 -4.97 -15.96 -10.94
CA GLY A 523 -4.72 -16.43 -12.30
C GLY A 523 -5.10 -15.44 -13.40
N GLU A 524 -5.68 -14.28 -13.04
CA GLU A 524 -6.11 -13.22 -13.95
C GLU A 524 -5.80 -11.83 -13.36
N ILE A 525 -5.82 -10.79 -14.19
CA ILE A 525 -5.71 -9.40 -13.72
C ILE A 525 -7.13 -8.84 -13.56
N GLY A 526 -7.52 -8.60 -12.32
CA GLY A 526 -8.88 -8.22 -11.92
C GLY A 526 -9.14 -6.72 -11.94
N PRO A 527 -10.36 -6.31 -11.51
CA PRO A 527 -10.76 -4.90 -11.46
C PRO A 527 -9.87 -4.05 -10.56
N TRP A 528 -9.38 -4.63 -9.45
CA TRP A 528 -8.54 -3.90 -8.49
C TRP A 528 -7.19 -3.51 -9.07
N ALA A 529 -6.41 -4.43 -9.64
CA ALA A 529 -5.11 -4.05 -10.20
C ALA A 529 -5.27 -3.14 -11.43
N ARG A 530 -6.35 -3.28 -12.22
CA ARG A 530 -6.68 -2.34 -13.30
C ARG A 530 -6.99 -0.94 -12.79
N ALA A 531 -7.69 -0.83 -11.65
CA ALA A 531 -7.95 0.43 -10.98
C ALA A 531 -6.65 1.10 -10.50
N VAL A 532 -5.71 0.34 -9.93
CA VAL A 532 -4.37 0.83 -9.57
C VAL A 532 -3.60 1.29 -10.81
N GLU A 533 -3.60 0.51 -11.88
CA GLU A 533 -2.91 0.83 -13.13
C GLU A 533 -3.45 2.09 -13.80
N ALA A 534 -4.77 2.33 -13.74
CA ALA A 534 -5.40 3.48 -14.37
C ALA A 534 -4.91 4.84 -13.83
N THR A 535 -4.29 4.87 -12.65
CA THR A 535 -3.65 6.07 -12.08
C THR A 535 -2.36 6.45 -12.80
N LEU A 536 -1.73 5.51 -13.53
CA LEU A 536 -0.49 5.78 -14.24
C LEU A 536 -0.70 6.57 -15.54
N PRO A 537 0.32 7.34 -15.98
CA PRO A 537 0.27 8.06 -17.26
C PRO A 537 0.07 7.09 -18.44
N GLN A 538 -0.99 7.32 -19.22
CA GLN A 538 -1.30 6.51 -20.41
C GLN A 538 -0.39 6.83 -21.62
N ASN A 539 0.41 7.90 -21.53
CA ASN A 539 1.18 8.44 -22.66
C ASN A 539 2.57 7.81 -22.85
N ALA A 540 2.92 6.77 -22.11
CA ALA A 540 4.12 5.99 -22.41
C ALA A 540 3.85 5.20 -23.71
N SER A 541 4.29 5.75 -24.85
CA SER A 541 3.99 5.30 -26.22
C SER A 541 4.55 3.93 -26.62
N GLY A 542 4.82 3.04 -25.66
CA GLY A 542 5.25 1.68 -25.93
C GLY A 542 4.86 0.70 -24.82
N VAL A 543 4.59 -0.55 -25.22
CA VAL A 543 4.31 -1.67 -24.31
C VAL A 543 5.47 -1.81 -23.32
N ARG A 544 5.19 -1.83 -22.01
CA ARG A 544 6.22 -1.99 -20.98
C ARG A 544 6.67 -3.45 -20.93
N ARG A 545 7.89 -3.70 -20.46
CA ARG A 545 8.40 -5.05 -20.20
C ARG A 545 7.43 -5.83 -19.30
N GLU A 546 7.01 -5.23 -18.20
CA GLU A 546 6.13 -5.90 -17.24
C GLU A 546 4.78 -6.28 -17.84
N ASP A 547 4.22 -5.49 -18.75
CA ASP A 547 2.96 -5.82 -19.43
C ASP A 547 3.11 -7.08 -20.31
N LEU A 548 4.28 -7.26 -20.95
CA LEU A 548 4.59 -8.46 -21.73
C LEU A 548 4.78 -9.68 -20.82
N VAL A 549 5.45 -9.51 -19.68
CA VAL A 549 5.65 -10.60 -18.70
C VAL A 549 4.32 -11.00 -18.07
N ASP A 550 3.47 -10.04 -17.72
CA ASP A 550 2.12 -10.28 -17.18
C ASP A 550 1.29 -11.12 -18.17
N ARG A 551 1.25 -10.70 -19.44
CA ARG A 551 0.57 -11.46 -20.51
C ARG A 551 1.18 -12.84 -20.72
N ALA A 552 2.50 -12.98 -20.57
CA ALA A 552 3.16 -14.27 -20.69
C ALA A 552 2.78 -15.22 -19.55
N VAL A 553 2.75 -14.71 -18.31
CA VAL A 553 2.31 -15.47 -17.13
C VAL A 553 0.85 -15.88 -17.32
N GLU A 554 -0.04 -14.97 -17.71
CA GLU A 554 -1.44 -15.28 -18.00
C GLU A 554 -1.58 -16.36 -19.08
N ALA A 555 -0.89 -16.21 -20.22
CA ALA A 555 -0.88 -17.22 -21.28
C ALA A 555 -0.40 -18.59 -20.77
N HIS A 556 0.62 -18.61 -19.92
CA HIS A 556 1.14 -19.83 -19.29
C HIS A 556 0.12 -20.51 -18.37
N LEU A 557 -0.54 -19.73 -17.50
CA LEU A 557 -1.58 -20.25 -16.60
C LEU A 557 -2.76 -20.85 -17.36
N HIS A 558 -3.07 -20.31 -18.54
CA HIS A 558 -4.10 -20.82 -19.45
C HIS A 558 -3.61 -21.92 -20.42
N GLY A 559 -2.38 -22.42 -20.25
CA GLY A 559 -1.83 -23.50 -21.08
C GLY A 559 -1.38 -23.09 -22.50
N ARG A 560 -1.39 -21.80 -22.84
CA ARG A 560 -0.94 -21.23 -24.12
C ARG A 560 0.58 -21.06 -24.14
N ARG A 561 1.32 -22.18 -24.14
CA ARG A 561 2.78 -22.23 -23.92
C ARG A 561 3.60 -21.46 -24.97
N SER A 562 3.32 -21.66 -26.25
CA SER A 562 4.09 -21.00 -27.32
C SER A 562 3.90 -19.48 -27.33
N GLU A 563 2.71 -19.02 -26.95
CA GLU A 563 2.43 -17.58 -26.79
C GLU A 563 3.23 -17.02 -25.61
N ALA A 564 3.22 -17.71 -24.46
CA ALA A 564 4.01 -17.30 -23.30
C ALA A 564 5.51 -17.20 -23.60
N GLU A 565 6.09 -18.17 -24.32
CA GLU A 565 7.50 -18.14 -24.73
C GLU A 565 7.83 -16.95 -25.64
N THR A 566 6.94 -16.66 -26.60
CA THR A 566 7.09 -15.51 -27.51
C THR A 566 7.05 -14.19 -26.75
N LEU A 567 6.09 -14.04 -25.84
CA LEU A 567 5.93 -12.83 -25.02
C LEU A 567 7.12 -12.59 -24.09
N VAL A 568 7.68 -13.66 -23.51
CA VAL A 568 8.90 -13.58 -22.69
C VAL A 568 10.11 -13.15 -23.53
N ALA A 569 10.26 -13.68 -24.75
CA ALA A 569 11.35 -13.28 -25.64
C ALA A 569 11.25 -11.78 -26.03
N LEU A 570 10.04 -11.31 -26.32
CA LEU A 570 9.78 -9.88 -26.58
C LEU A 570 10.07 -9.01 -25.35
N ALA A 571 9.73 -9.48 -24.15
CA ALA A 571 10.02 -8.77 -22.91
C ALA A 571 11.53 -8.62 -22.67
N ASP A 572 12.31 -9.64 -22.99
CA ASP A 572 13.77 -9.63 -22.87
C ASP A 572 14.44 -8.71 -23.90
N GLU A 573 13.97 -8.71 -25.15
CA GLU A 573 14.41 -7.75 -26.17
C GLU A 573 14.19 -6.30 -25.73
N ARG A 574 13.04 -6.04 -25.10
CA ARG A 574 12.68 -4.72 -24.54
C ARG A 574 13.63 -4.30 -23.40
N ALA A 575 13.98 -5.25 -22.51
CA ALA A 575 14.87 -5.01 -21.37
C ALA A 575 16.27 -4.58 -21.82
N ARG A 576 16.82 -5.25 -22.85
CA ARG A 576 18.12 -4.89 -23.45
C ARG A 576 18.14 -3.49 -24.07
N GLY A 577 16.97 -2.96 -24.45
CA GLY A 577 16.80 -1.59 -24.91
C GLY A 577 16.78 -0.53 -23.79
N GLY A 578 16.97 -0.91 -22.53
CA GLY A 578 16.96 0.01 -21.38
C GLY A 578 15.57 0.37 -20.86
N PHE A 579 14.54 -0.41 -21.21
CA PHE A 579 13.16 -0.18 -20.77
C PHE A 579 12.76 -1.16 -19.66
N GLY A 580 12.66 -0.67 -18.42
CA GLY A 580 12.16 -1.44 -17.28
C GLY A 580 12.63 -0.88 -15.93
N CYS A 581 11.92 -1.25 -14.85
CA CYS A 581 12.40 -0.98 -13.49
C CYS A 581 13.64 -1.86 -13.22
N GLY A 582 14.71 -1.28 -12.69
CA GLY A 582 15.94 -2.01 -12.37
C GLY A 582 15.79 -3.11 -11.31
N LEU A 583 14.62 -3.21 -10.68
CA LEU A 583 14.29 -4.20 -9.64
C LEU A 583 13.50 -5.38 -10.21
N HIS A 584 13.82 -6.58 -9.73
CA HIS A 584 13.19 -7.82 -10.19
C HIS A 584 11.77 -8.02 -9.60
N ILE A 585 10.76 -8.17 -10.46
CA ILE A 585 9.45 -8.71 -10.09
C ILE A 585 9.38 -10.17 -10.58
N PRO A 586 9.21 -11.16 -9.68
CA PRO A 586 9.07 -12.56 -10.08
C PRO A 586 8.03 -12.81 -11.17
N GLY A 587 8.46 -13.44 -12.27
CA GLY A 587 7.67 -13.71 -13.48
C GLY A 587 8.35 -14.77 -14.35
N LEU A 588 7.82 -15.05 -15.54
CA LEU A 588 8.46 -16.01 -16.45
C LEU A 588 9.79 -15.48 -16.99
N ASP A 589 10.86 -16.29 -16.87
CA ASP A 589 12.19 -15.92 -17.35
C ASP A 589 12.43 -16.35 -18.80
N ALA A 590 13.18 -15.51 -19.53
CA ALA A 590 13.64 -15.81 -20.88
C ALA A 590 14.70 -16.91 -20.88
N ALA A 591 14.77 -17.65 -21.98
CA ALA A 591 15.76 -18.70 -22.17
C ALA A 591 17.21 -18.17 -22.31
N ALA A 592 17.47 -16.87 -22.28
CA ALA A 592 18.75 -16.28 -22.69
C ALA A 592 19.64 -15.78 -21.53
N GLU A 593 19.24 -15.93 -20.27
CA GLU A 593 19.94 -15.29 -19.13
C GLU A 593 21.22 -16.01 -18.64
N GLY A 594 21.84 -16.85 -19.48
CA GLY A 594 22.89 -17.78 -19.07
C GLY A 594 24.33 -17.44 -19.49
N ALA A 595 24.61 -16.30 -20.13
CA ALA A 595 25.98 -15.96 -20.52
C ALA A 595 26.38 -14.58 -20.03
N SER A 596 26.94 -14.53 -18.82
CA SER A 596 28.05 -13.62 -18.59
C SER A 596 29.10 -13.91 -19.67
N ALA A 597 29.24 -13.03 -20.66
CA ALA A 597 30.36 -13.10 -21.58
C ALA A 597 31.67 -13.16 -20.75
N PRO A 598 32.68 -13.95 -21.16
CA PRO A 598 33.97 -13.96 -20.46
C PRO A 598 34.53 -12.54 -20.42
N ARG A 599 35.08 -12.15 -19.27
CA ARG A 599 35.73 -10.84 -19.01
C ARG A 599 36.87 -10.47 -19.97
N GLU A 600 37.27 -11.35 -20.90
CA GLU A 600 38.47 -11.20 -21.72
C GLU A 600 38.32 -10.25 -22.92
N SER A 601 37.13 -9.73 -23.22
CA SER A 601 36.92 -8.82 -24.37
C SER A 601 36.93 -7.32 -24.04
N ALA A 602 37.03 -6.94 -22.76
CA ALA A 602 36.96 -5.54 -22.33
C ALA A 602 38.28 -4.76 -22.49
N GLU A 603 39.42 -5.42 -22.69
CA GLU A 603 40.73 -4.75 -22.71
C GLU A 603 41.11 -4.13 -24.08
N ASN A 604 40.38 -4.41 -25.16
CA ASN A 604 40.75 -3.97 -26.51
C ASN A 604 39.81 -2.95 -27.18
N ALA A 605 38.82 -2.42 -26.48
CA ALA A 605 37.98 -1.32 -26.98
C ALA A 605 38.40 0.01 -26.33
N GLY A 606 39.38 0.68 -26.92
CA GLY A 606 39.67 2.08 -26.58
C GLY A 606 38.48 2.97 -26.95
N GLY A 607 37.72 3.42 -25.95
CA GLY A 607 36.66 4.43 -26.09
C GLY A 607 35.33 4.01 -25.49
N VAL A 608 34.92 4.70 -24.42
CA VAL A 608 33.61 4.67 -23.73
C VAL A 608 33.15 3.25 -23.33
N GLU A 609 33.39 2.90 -22.07
CA GLU A 609 32.86 1.67 -21.46
C GLU A 609 31.34 1.56 -21.71
N SER A 610 30.94 0.51 -22.42
CA SER A 610 29.54 0.16 -22.62
C SER A 610 28.97 -0.29 -21.29
N PHE A 611 28.20 0.58 -20.64
CA PHE A 611 27.39 0.23 -19.46
C PHE A 611 26.55 -1.01 -19.79
N GLY A 612 26.77 -2.12 -19.08
CA GLY A 612 26.03 -3.36 -19.28
C GLY A 612 24.52 -3.10 -19.31
N THR A 613 23.88 -3.45 -20.41
CA THR A 613 22.47 -3.20 -20.66
C THR A 613 21.59 -4.09 -19.77
N GLY A 614 21.00 -3.50 -18.73
CA GLY A 614 19.61 -3.73 -18.31
C GLY A 614 19.16 -5.16 -17.98
N ILE A 615 19.89 -5.92 -17.16
CA ILE A 615 19.30 -7.09 -16.47
C ILE A 615 18.85 -6.62 -15.08
N ALA A 616 17.56 -6.77 -14.77
CA ALA A 616 17.00 -6.42 -13.46
C ALA A 616 17.79 -7.11 -12.34
N ARG A 617 18.13 -6.38 -11.27
CA ARG A 617 18.85 -6.92 -10.13
C ARG A 617 17.96 -7.93 -9.41
N ARG A 618 18.48 -9.13 -9.22
CA ARG A 618 17.75 -10.31 -8.72
C ARG A 618 18.28 -10.78 -7.38
N PRO A 619 17.40 -11.18 -6.44
CA PRO A 619 17.79 -11.92 -5.24
C PRO A 619 18.50 -13.24 -5.59
N PRO A 620 19.34 -13.80 -4.69
CA PRO A 620 20.08 -15.03 -4.96
C PRO A 620 19.20 -16.22 -5.33
N ASP A 621 18.06 -16.36 -4.66
CA ASP A 621 17.08 -17.42 -4.91
C ASP A 621 16.46 -17.31 -6.31
N ALA A 622 16.09 -16.11 -6.76
CA ALA A 622 15.56 -15.87 -8.10
C ALA A 622 16.63 -16.12 -9.19
N ARG A 623 17.90 -15.73 -8.94
CA ARG A 623 19.03 -16.04 -9.83
C ARG A 623 19.23 -17.56 -9.97
N LEU A 624 19.29 -18.27 -8.85
CA LEU A 624 19.44 -19.72 -8.81
C LEU A 624 18.27 -20.40 -9.55
N ALA A 625 17.04 -19.98 -9.28
CA ALA A 625 15.86 -20.54 -9.90
C ALA A 625 15.84 -20.32 -11.42
N SER A 626 16.19 -19.12 -11.91
CA SER A 626 16.33 -18.85 -13.35
C SER A 626 17.43 -19.70 -13.98
N GLU A 627 18.61 -19.80 -13.35
CA GLU A 627 19.72 -20.64 -13.83
C GLU A 627 19.30 -22.11 -13.99
N LEU A 628 18.63 -22.68 -12.98
CA LEU A 628 18.16 -24.06 -13.01
C LEU A 628 17.10 -24.27 -14.10
N ARG A 629 16.12 -23.36 -14.21
CA ARG A 629 15.08 -23.42 -15.25
C ARG A 629 15.69 -23.29 -16.65
N HIS A 630 16.71 -22.46 -16.84
CA HIS A 630 17.43 -22.34 -18.10
C HIS A 630 18.15 -23.65 -18.45
N ARG A 631 18.92 -24.21 -17.52
CA ARG A 631 19.61 -25.50 -17.71
C ARG A 631 18.66 -26.61 -18.12
N MET A 632 17.47 -26.68 -17.51
CA MET A 632 16.44 -27.67 -17.85
C MET A 632 16.00 -27.62 -19.33
N ARG A 633 16.01 -26.45 -19.99
CA ARG A 633 15.62 -26.31 -21.41
C ARG A 633 16.65 -26.93 -22.37
N GLY A 634 17.91 -27.04 -21.93
CA GLY A 634 19.02 -27.57 -22.73
C GLY A 634 19.33 -29.05 -22.51
N ILE A 635 18.61 -29.74 -21.62
CA ILE A 635 18.87 -31.15 -21.31
C ILE A 635 18.58 -32.02 -22.53
N ASP A 636 19.51 -32.90 -22.88
CA ASP A 636 19.32 -33.94 -23.89
C ASP A 636 18.97 -35.30 -23.24
N ARG A 637 18.58 -36.27 -24.07
CA ARG A 637 18.17 -37.59 -23.59
C ARG A 637 19.32 -38.42 -22.99
N ARG A 638 20.58 -38.09 -23.30
CA ARG A 638 21.76 -38.85 -22.85
C ARG A 638 22.27 -38.37 -21.49
N GLY A 639 22.13 -37.07 -21.20
CA GLY A 639 22.53 -36.44 -19.94
C GLY A 639 21.40 -36.30 -18.91
N PHE A 640 20.16 -36.67 -19.26
CA PHE A 640 18.98 -36.46 -18.42
C PHE A 640 19.16 -36.92 -16.96
N ASP A 641 19.58 -38.17 -16.72
CA ASP A 641 19.62 -38.71 -15.35
C ASP A 641 20.59 -37.95 -14.44
N ALA A 642 21.77 -37.58 -14.95
CA ALA A 642 22.79 -36.86 -14.19
C ALA A 642 22.41 -35.38 -13.99
N GLU A 643 21.94 -34.71 -15.05
CA GLU A 643 21.52 -33.31 -15.01
C GLU A 643 20.28 -33.13 -14.12
N TYR A 644 19.29 -34.01 -14.24
CA TYR A 644 18.10 -34.01 -13.40
C TYR A 644 18.46 -34.09 -11.92
N ALA A 645 19.29 -35.07 -11.52
CA ALA A 645 19.65 -35.27 -10.12
C ALA A 645 20.38 -34.04 -9.54
N ALA A 646 21.31 -33.45 -10.30
CA ALA A 646 22.04 -32.26 -9.90
C ALA A 646 21.12 -31.02 -9.77
N ILE A 647 20.20 -30.84 -10.72
CA ILE A 647 19.25 -29.72 -10.70
C ILE A 647 18.25 -29.87 -9.56
N ALA A 648 17.68 -31.07 -9.36
CA ALA A 648 16.73 -31.35 -8.29
C ALA A 648 17.35 -31.19 -6.90
N ASP A 649 18.64 -31.50 -6.73
CA ASP A 649 19.36 -31.26 -5.48
C ASP A 649 19.55 -29.77 -5.21
N ARG A 650 20.05 -29.02 -6.20
CA ARG A 650 20.22 -27.55 -6.10
C ARG A 650 18.89 -26.81 -5.89
N ALA A 651 17.79 -27.28 -6.48
CA ALA A 651 16.47 -26.68 -6.33
C ALA A 651 15.97 -26.69 -4.87
N ARG A 652 16.38 -27.66 -4.05
CA ARG A 652 16.02 -27.70 -2.62
C ARG A 652 16.67 -26.58 -1.81
N GLY A 653 17.75 -25.98 -2.33
CA GLY A 653 18.42 -24.83 -1.72
C GLY A 653 17.71 -23.49 -1.94
N ILE A 654 16.68 -23.45 -2.79
CA ILE A 654 15.84 -22.25 -2.98
C ILE A 654 14.97 -22.09 -1.72
N ARG A 655 15.16 -21.00 -0.98
CA ARG A 655 14.44 -20.68 0.27
C ARG A 655 13.08 -20.08 -0.01
N SER A 656 12.96 -19.24 -1.04
CA SER A 656 11.68 -18.68 -1.49
C SER A 656 10.73 -19.82 -1.95
N PRO A 657 9.64 -20.11 -1.22
CA PRO A 657 8.72 -21.18 -1.59
C PRO A 657 8.08 -20.95 -2.95
N TYR A 658 7.85 -19.68 -3.33
CA TYR A 658 7.31 -19.33 -4.63
C TYR A 658 8.27 -19.66 -5.79
N GLU A 659 9.55 -19.23 -5.71
CA GLU A 659 10.54 -19.57 -6.75
C GLU A 659 10.84 -21.07 -6.80
N ARG A 660 10.80 -21.74 -5.64
CA ARG A 660 10.93 -23.19 -5.57
C ARG A 660 9.74 -23.87 -6.25
N ALA A 661 8.51 -23.50 -5.95
CA ALA A 661 7.30 -24.09 -6.54
C ALA A 661 7.32 -24.07 -8.07
N ARG A 662 7.70 -22.93 -8.65
CA ARG A 662 7.83 -22.76 -10.11
C ARG A 662 8.92 -23.65 -10.72
N THR A 663 10.03 -23.82 -9.99
CA THR A 663 11.14 -24.70 -10.38
C THR A 663 10.74 -26.17 -10.30
N GLU A 664 10.01 -26.57 -9.25
CA GLU A 664 9.44 -27.92 -9.08
C GLU A 664 8.43 -28.23 -10.19
N LEU A 665 7.56 -27.28 -10.57
CA LEU A 665 6.64 -27.45 -11.69
C LEU A 665 7.38 -27.67 -13.03
N MET A 666 8.50 -26.99 -13.24
CA MET A 666 9.33 -27.20 -14.43
C MET A 666 10.04 -28.56 -14.39
N LEU A 667 10.56 -28.99 -13.23
CA LEU A 667 11.11 -30.33 -13.03
C LEU A 667 10.08 -31.42 -13.34
N ALA A 668 8.84 -31.24 -12.88
CA ALA A 668 7.74 -32.17 -13.16
C ALA A 668 7.52 -32.34 -14.67
N ARG A 669 7.47 -31.22 -15.40
CA ARG A 669 7.33 -31.18 -16.86
C ARG A 669 8.49 -31.82 -17.58
N THR A 670 9.72 -31.49 -17.19
CA THR A 670 10.94 -32.04 -17.80
C THR A 670 11.00 -33.56 -17.59
N CYS A 671 10.73 -34.05 -16.37
CA CYS A 671 10.67 -35.49 -16.09
C CYS A 671 9.62 -36.20 -16.95
N ALA A 672 8.42 -35.60 -17.08
CA ALA A 672 7.36 -36.15 -17.92
C ALA A 672 7.75 -36.21 -19.40
N ALA A 673 8.41 -35.18 -19.93
CA ALA A 673 8.88 -35.14 -21.32
C ALA A 673 9.90 -36.23 -21.65
N PHE A 674 10.73 -36.63 -20.68
CA PHE A 674 11.69 -37.74 -20.81
C PHE A 674 11.10 -39.12 -20.43
N GLY A 675 9.82 -39.20 -20.06
CA GLY A 675 9.14 -40.45 -19.70
C GLY A 675 9.39 -40.92 -18.27
N SER A 676 9.97 -40.09 -17.41
CA SER A 676 10.23 -40.38 -15.99
C SER A 676 9.01 -40.05 -15.12
N VAL A 677 8.10 -41.02 -15.03
CA VAL A 677 6.74 -40.84 -14.49
C VAL A 677 6.69 -40.58 -12.99
N ASP A 678 7.45 -41.33 -12.17
CA ASP A 678 7.41 -41.18 -10.71
C ASP A 678 8.09 -39.91 -10.21
N PRO A 679 9.29 -39.52 -10.71
CA PRO A 679 9.86 -38.20 -10.45
C PRO A 679 8.91 -37.06 -10.84
N ALA A 680 8.28 -37.14 -12.01
CA ALA A 680 7.34 -36.13 -12.48
C ALA A 680 6.18 -35.93 -11.48
N GLY A 681 5.59 -37.02 -10.98
CA GLY A 681 4.51 -36.96 -10.01
C GLY A 681 4.93 -36.37 -8.65
N ARG A 682 6.12 -36.71 -8.15
CA ARG A 682 6.65 -36.17 -6.89
C ARG A 682 6.87 -34.66 -6.96
N HIS A 683 7.49 -34.19 -8.04
CA HIS A 683 7.71 -32.75 -8.26
C HIS A 683 6.40 -31.98 -8.43
N LEU A 684 5.39 -32.59 -9.06
CA LEU A 684 4.07 -31.98 -9.21
C LEU A 684 3.35 -31.80 -7.85
N VAL A 685 3.42 -32.80 -6.97
CA VAL A 685 2.88 -32.69 -5.59
C VAL A 685 3.64 -31.65 -4.77
N ALA A 686 4.97 -31.60 -4.90
CA ALA A 686 5.77 -30.58 -4.24
C ALA A 686 5.40 -29.17 -4.70
N ALA A 687 5.24 -28.96 -6.02
CA ALA A 687 4.80 -27.68 -6.57
C ALA A 687 3.40 -27.30 -6.06
N GLU A 688 2.45 -28.24 -6.03
CA GLU A 688 1.09 -28.01 -5.52
C GLU A 688 1.07 -27.52 -4.08
N HIS A 689 1.78 -28.21 -3.18
CA HIS A 689 1.86 -27.80 -1.77
C HIS A 689 2.52 -26.43 -1.62
N LEU A 690 3.65 -26.20 -2.29
CA LEU A 690 4.37 -24.93 -2.18
C LEU A 690 3.55 -23.74 -2.71
N PHE A 691 2.82 -23.91 -3.82
CA PHE A 691 1.94 -22.85 -4.33
C PHE A 691 0.75 -22.58 -3.40
N ALA A 692 0.15 -23.62 -2.83
CA ALA A 692 -0.93 -23.47 -1.87
C ALA A 692 -0.47 -22.77 -0.58
N ASP A 693 0.68 -23.18 -0.03
CA ASP A 693 1.23 -22.62 1.21
C ASP A 693 1.61 -21.14 1.07
N CYS A 694 2.11 -20.71 -0.10
CA CYS A 694 2.51 -19.32 -0.32
C CYS A 694 1.38 -18.39 -0.78
N GLY A 695 0.19 -18.93 -1.13
CA GLY A 695 -0.95 -18.16 -1.64
C GLY A 695 -1.00 -17.96 -3.16
N ALA A 696 -0.17 -18.65 -3.92
CA ALA A 696 -0.11 -18.54 -5.39
C ALA A 696 -1.16 -19.42 -6.09
N ILE A 697 -2.44 -19.23 -5.74
CA ILE A 697 -3.55 -20.10 -6.15
C ILE A 697 -3.75 -20.13 -7.67
N GLY A 698 -3.46 -19.04 -8.40
CA GLY A 698 -3.51 -18.98 -9.86
C GLY A 698 -2.63 -20.04 -10.53
N TRP A 699 -1.50 -20.40 -9.91
CA TRP A 699 -0.60 -21.45 -10.41
C TRP A 699 -1.13 -22.87 -10.22
N LEU A 700 -2.08 -23.10 -9.30
CA LEU A 700 -2.70 -24.41 -9.12
C LEU A 700 -3.48 -24.83 -10.37
N ARG A 701 -4.00 -23.88 -11.17
CA ARG A 701 -4.57 -24.15 -12.50
C ARG A 701 -3.54 -24.80 -13.44
N ALA A 702 -2.31 -24.27 -13.46
CA ALA A 702 -1.23 -24.81 -14.28
C ALA A 702 -0.75 -26.19 -13.79
N VAL A 703 -0.74 -26.43 -12.48
CA VAL A 703 -0.44 -27.74 -11.87
C VAL A 703 -1.51 -28.77 -12.26
N ALA A 704 -2.80 -28.41 -12.14
CA ALA A 704 -3.92 -29.27 -12.50
C ALA A 704 -3.91 -29.63 -13.99
N ALA A 705 -3.69 -28.65 -14.87
CA ALA A 705 -3.57 -28.89 -16.31
C ALA A 705 -2.42 -29.86 -16.65
N GLU A 706 -1.27 -29.70 -15.98
CA GLU A 706 -0.14 -30.61 -16.14
C GLU A 706 -0.44 -32.02 -15.63
N ARG A 707 -1.15 -32.14 -14.50
CA ARG A 707 -1.60 -33.42 -13.95
C ARG A 707 -2.48 -34.19 -14.95
N VAL A 708 -3.43 -33.49 -15.58
CA VAL A 708 -4.30 -34.08 -16.62
C VAL A 708 -3.48 -34.54 -17.82
N ALA A 709 -2.53 -33.72 -18.29
CA ALA A 709 -1.66 -34.07 -19.40
C ALA A 709 -0.79 -35.32 -19.10
N GLN A 710 -0.26 -35.42 -17.89
CA GLN A 710 0.53 -36.59 -17.47
C GLN A 710 -0.33 -37.85 -17.36
N ILE A 711 -1.56 -37.77 -16.85
CA ILE A 711 -2.50 -38.90 -16.80
C ILE A 711 -2.87 -39.36 -18.22
N ALA A 712 -3.13 -38.43 -19.13
CA ALA A 712 -3.44 -38.76 -20.52
C ALA A 712 -2.29 -39.51 -21.21
N THR A 713 -1.05 -39.02 -21.03
CA THR A 713 0.16 -39.68 -21.53
C THR A 713 0.35 -41.09 -20.95
N ARG A 714 0.14 -41.28 -19.64
CA ARG A 714 0.21 -42.61 -19.00
C ARG A 714 -0.84 -43.58 -19.56
N ARG A 715 -2.01 -43.08 -19.95
CA ARG A 715 -3.11 -43.87 -20.52
C ARG A 715 -3.02 -44.06 -22.04
N GLY A 716 -1.98 -43.54 -22.69
CA GLY A 716 -1.82 -43.63 -24.15
C GLY A 716 -2.89 -42.87 -24.94
N LEU A 717 -3.56 -41.90 -24.32
CA LEU A 717 -4.61 -41.09 -24.96
C LEU A 717 -3.97 -39.96 -25.76
N SER A 718 -4.38 -39.79 -27.02
CA SER A 718 -3.97 -38.62 -27.81
C SER A 718 -4.63 -37.34 -27.27
N ALA A 719 -4.04 -36.18 -27.53
CA ALA A 719 -4.58 -34.88 -27.12
C ALA A 719 -6.04 -34.65 -27.57
N SER A 720 -6.47 -35.27 -28.67
CA SER A 720 -7.85 -35.21 -29.18
C SER A 720 -8.84 -36.09 -28.39
N GLY A 721 -8.38 -37.17 -27.76
CA GLY A 721 -9.19 -38.04 -26.90
C GLY A 721 -9.46 -37.46 -25.50
N VAL A 722 -8.64 -36.51 -25.05
CA VAL A 722 -8.82 -35.83 -23.75
C VAL A 722 -10.00 -34.85 -23.78
N ALA A 723 -10.14 -34.09 -24.88
CA ALA A 723 -11.21 -33.10 -25.07
C ALA A 723 -12.62 -33.73 -25.20
N THR A 724 -12.72 -34.99 -25.59
CA THR A 724 -13.99 -35.71 -25.82
C THR A 724 -14.46 -36.54 -24.62
N SER A 725 -13.64 -36.69 -23.57
CA SER A 725 -13.89 -37.66 -22.49
C SER A 725 -14.68 -37.15 -21.28
N GLY A 726 -15.16 -35.89 -21.25
CA GLY A 726 -15.90 -35.33 -20.10
C GLY A 726 -15.09 -35.22 -18.80
N PHE A 727 -13.85 -35.74 -18.76
CA PHE A 727 -12.96 -35.71 -17.59
C PHE A 727 -12.44 -34.30 -17.27
N ALA A 728 -12.29 -33.43 -18.29
CA ALA A 728 -11.91 -32.04 -18.08
C ALA A 728 -13.00 -31.28 -17.30
N THR A 729 -14.28 -31.49 -17.64
CA THR A 729 -15.39 -30.76 -17.01
C THR A 729 -15.61 -31.15 -15.54
N ALA A 730 -15.36 -32.40 -15.17
CA ALA A 730 -15.52 -32.88 -13.79
C ALA A 730 -14.40 -32.40 -12.83
N ALA A 731 -13.16 -32.23 -13.33
CA ALA A 731 -12.06 -31.70 -12.52
C ALA A 731 -12.17 -30.17 -12.31
N PHE A 732 -12.66 -29.45 -13.33
CA PHE A 732 -12.90 -28.01 -13.26
C PHE A 732 -14.12 -27.62 -12.41
N ALA A 733 -15.18 -28.46 -12.38
CA ALA A 733 -16.38 -28.19 -11.57
C ALA A 733 -16.15 -28.19 -10.04
N THR A 734 -15.03 -28.74 -9.57
CA THR A 734 -14.68 -28.74 -8.13
C THR A 734 -14.03 -27.44 -7.65
N PHE A 735 -13.65 -26.52 -8.55
CA PHE A 735 -12.93 -25.30 -8.18
C PHE A 735 -13.71 -23.99 -8.41
N ASP A 736 -14.82 -24.03 -9.15
CA ASP A 736 -15.61 -22.85 -9.51
C ASP A 736 -16.73 -22.52 -8.49
N GLY A 737 -16.53 -22.91 -7.22
CA GLY A 737 -17.50 -22.75 -6.15
C GLY A 737 -16.96 -21.94 -4.99
N ALA A 738 -16.74 -20.64 -5.18
CA ALA A 738 -16.72 -19.70 -4.06
C ALA A 738 -18.12 -19.09 -3.90
N ALA A 739 -18.65 -19.16 -2.67
CA ALA A 739 -19.86 -18.49 -2.19
C ALA A 739 -21.21 -18.94 -2.80
N THR A 740 -21.92 -19.81 -2.07
CA THR A 740 -23.37 -19.83 -1.77
C THR A 740 -23.91 -21.26 -1.65
N GLY A 741 -24.56 -21.56 -0.52
CA GLY A 741 -25.53 -22.66 -0.38
C GLY A 741 -24.98 -24.07 -0.11
N ILE A 742 -25.17 -24.53 1.13
CA ILE A 742 -25.10 -25.95 1.53
C ILE A 742 -26.19 -26.75 0.76
N PRO A 743 -25.89 -27.84 0.03
CA PRO A 743 -26.93 -28.76 -0.46
C PRO A 743 -27.00 -30.04 0.41
N PRO A 744 -28.16 -30.72 0.41
CA PRO A 744 -28.57 -31.61 1.49
C PRO A 744 -27.95 -33.01 1.38
N ARG A 745 -27.71 -33.63 2.54
CA ARG A 745 -27.36 -35.06 2.64
C ARG A 745 -28.63 -35.90 2.79
N SER A 746 -28.97 -36.64 1.74
CA SER A 746 -29.71 -37.91 1.78
C SER A 746 -28.71 -39.01 1.41
N GLY A 747 -28.55 -40.16 2.05
CA GLY A 747 -29.44 -40.98 2.86
C GLY A 747 -29.03 -42.44 2.59
N GLU A 748 -28.66 -43.17 3.65
CA GLU A 748 -28.61 -44.65 3.82
C GLU A 748 -27.61 -45.47 2.94
N THR A 749 -26.93 -46.54 3.38
CA THR A 749 -27.31 -47.61 4.33
C THR A 749 -26.12 -48.25 5.10
N ALA A 750 -26.33 -48.47 6.40
CA ALA A 750 -26.04 -49.65 7.26
C ALA A 750 -24.70 -50.44 7.24
N SER A 751 -24.02 -50.48 8.41
CA SER A 751 -23.77 -51.66 9.28
C SER A 751 -22.64 -51.31 10.27
N GLY A 752 -22.89 -51.19 11.58
CA GLY A 752 -22.92 -52.28 12.57
C GLY A 752 -22.26 -51.77 13.86
N GLY A 753 -22.93 -51.90 15.01
CA GLY A 753 -22.49 -51.40 16.34
C GLY A 753 -21.30 -52.18 16.95
N PRO A 754 -20.91 -51.92 18.23
CA PRO A 754 -21.85 -51.95 19.36
C PRO A 754 -21.82 -50.75 20.32
N THR A 755 -23.05 -50.33 20.67
CA THR A 755 -23.57 -49.96 22.00
C THR A 755 -22.61 -49.81 23.19
N HIS A 756 -22.65 -48.63 23.80
CA HIS A 756 -22.81 -48.49 25.25
C HIS A 756 -23.91 -47.43 25.55
N GLU A 757 -25.12 -47.91 25.81
CA GLU A 757 -26.08 -47.27 26.75
C GLU A 757 -25.38 -47.18 28.14
N ARG A 758 -25.64 -46.24 29.04
CA ARG A 758 -26.85 -45.48 29.40
C ARG A 758 -26.41 -44.45 30.47
N ALA A 759 -27.03 -43.27 30.50
CA ALA A 759 -27.61 -42.70 31.73
C ALA A 759 -28.24 -41.34 31.42
N ALA A 760 -29.52 -41.36 31.08
CA ALA A 760 -30.38 -40.20 31.25
C ALA A 760 -30.54 -39.94 32.76
N ALA A 761 -30.18 -38.73 33.19
CA ALA A 761 -30.68 -38.14 34.41
C ALA A 761 -31.43 -36.87 34.00
N THR A 762 -32.75 -36.96 34.03
CA THR A 762 -33.67 -35.84 34.02
C THR A 762 -33.47 -35.01 35.29
N SER A 763 -33.02 -33.77 35.13
CA SER A 763 -33.24 -32.70 36.12
C SER A 763 -34.04 -31.60 35.44
N ASP A 764 -35.34 -31.66 35.66
CA ASP A 764 -36.32 -30.62 35.38
C ASP A 764 -36.10 -29.51 36.43
N HIS A 765 -35.38 -28.45 36.05
CA HIS A 765 -35.29 -27.17 36.77
C HIS A 765 -35.27 -26.06 35.72
N PRO A 766 -36.18 -25.07 35.78
CA PRO A 766 -36.12 -23.91 34.91
C PRO A 766 -35.02 -22.99 35.46
N ASP A 767 -33.79 -23.12 34.96
CA ASP A 767 -32.73 -22.15 35.25
C ASP A 767 -32.96 -20.90 34.38
N ASP A 768 -33.46 -19.88 35.04
CA ASP A 768 -33.84 -18.56 34.53
C ASP A 768 -32.59 -17.64 34.31
N ASP A 769 -31.42 -18.21 33.99
CA ASP A 769 -30.14 -17.47 33.88
C ASP A 769 -29.09 -18.13 32.95
N ASP A 770 -29.48 -18.69 31.79
CA ASP A 770 -28.48 -18.98 30.72
C ASP A 770 -28.08 -17.68 30.00
N VAL A 771 -27.23 -16.89 30.67
CA VAL A 771 -26.75 -15.57 30.23
C VAL A 771 -26.10 -15.60 28.83
N LEU A 772 -25.71 -16.78 28.32
CA LEU A 772 -25.05 -16.97 27.02
C LEU A 772 -25.83 -17.88 26.04
N GLY A 773 -27.07 -18.25 26.35
CA GLY A 773 -27.88 -19.14 25.51
C GLY A 773 -28.11 -18.62 24.09
N GLU A 774 -28.26 -17.29 23.95
CA GLU A 774 -28.44 -16.64 22.65
C GLU A 774 -27.17 -16.67 21.79
N CYS A 775 -25.99 -16.46 22.38
CA CYS A 775 -24.71 -16.60 21.70
C CYS A 775 -24.50 -18.03 21.23
N ARG A 776 -24.86 -19.01 22.08
CA ARG A 776 -24.73 -20.43 21.79
C ARG A 776 -25.58 -20.82 20.57
N ASN A 777 -26.81 -20.33 20.48
CA ASN A 777 -27.70 -20.58 19.36
C ASN A 777 -27.20 -19.93 18.06
N ALA A 778 -26.78 -18.65 18.11
CA ALA A 778 -26.30 -17.96 16.93
C ALA A 778 -24.99 -18.54 16.38
N TRP A 779 -24.12 -19.06 17.25
CA TRP A 779 -22.87 -19.69 16.83
C TRP A 779 -23.03 -21.15 16.40
N ALA A 780 -24.11 -21.83 16.80
CA ALA A 780 -24.37 -23.21 16.39
C ALA A 780 -24.56 -23.36 14.87
N ASP A 781 -24.97 -22.30 14.17
CA ASP A 781 -25.13 -22.30 12.72
C ASP A 781 -23.79 -22.16 11.95
N VAL A 782 -22.72 -21.69 12.62
CA VAL A 782 -21.43 -21.34 12.00
C VAL A 782 -20.29 -22.22 12.53
N LEU A 783 -20.37 -22.65 13.78
CA LEU A 783 -19.38 -23.51 14.44
C LEU A 783 -19.84 -24.97 14.45
N THR A 784 -18.87 -25.88 14.35
CA THR A 784 -19.15 -27.28 14.68
C THR A 784 -19.41 -27.43 16.18
N GLU A 785 -20.13 -28.47 16.59
CA GLU A 785 -20.45 -28.76 18.00
C GLU A 785 -19.21 -28.68 18.91
N ARG A 786 -18.07 -29.22 18.44
CA ARG A 786 -16.81 -29.19 19.18
C ARG A 786 -16.15 -27.82 19.25
N GLU A 787 -16.26 -27.02 18.19
CA GLU A 787 -15.77 -25.65 18.18
C GLU A 787 -16.62 -24.75 19.06
N LEU A 788 -17.94 -24.99 19.10
CA LEU A 788 -18.88 -24.29 19.98
C LEU A 788 -18.57 -24.57 21.45
N GLU A 789 -18.35 -25.82 21.84
CA GLU A 789 -17.93 -26.18 23.20
C GLU A 789 -16.63 -25.47 23.62
N VAL A 790 -15.64 -25.43 22.72
CA VAL A 790 -14.36 -24.73 22.96
C VAL A 790 -14.58 -23.22 23.07
N ALA A 791 -15.39 -22.63 22.18
CA ALA A 791 -15.71 -21.21 22.20
C ALA A 791 -16.41 -20.81 23.52
N MET A 792 -17.36 -21.61 23.98
CA MET A 792 -18.10 -21.34 25.23
C MET A 792 -17.20 -21.41 26.46
N LEU A 793 -16.32 -22.41 26.56
CA LEU A 793 -15.34 -22.48 27.66
C LEU A 793 -14.38 -21.29 27.64
N VAL A 794 -14.03 -20.82 26.45
CA VAL A 794 -13.15 -19.65 26.27
C VAL A 794 -13.86 -18.36 26.70
N VAL A 795 -15.14 -18.18 26.35
CA VAL A 795 -15.97 -17.04 26.76
C VAL A 795 -16.15 -17.01 28.27
N GLU A 796 -16.31 -18.16 28.92
CA GLU A 796 -16.32 -18.32 30.39
C GLU A 796 -14.95 -18.03 31.05
N GLY A 797 -13.92 -17.69 30.27
CA GLY A 797 -12.60 -17.33 30.75
C GLY A 797 -11.64 -18.51 30.97
N CYS A 798 -12.03 -19.75 30.65
CA CYS A 798 -11.16 -20.91 30.81
C CYS A 798 -9.90 -20.81 29.94
N SER A 799 -8.74 -21.16 30.50
CA SER A 799 -7.50 -21.30 29.73
C SER A 799 -7.52 -22.57 28.88
N ASN A 800 -6.70 -22.63 27.81
CA ASN A 800 -6.64 -23.80 26.93
C ASN A 800 -6.36 -25.11 27.69
N ARG A 801 -5.60 -25.04 28.80
CA ARG A 801 -5.32 -26.20 29.67
C ARG A 801 -6.54 -26.65 30.47
N VAL A 802 -7.35 -25.70 30.97
CA VAL A 802 -8.60 -25.99 31.68
C VAL A 802 -9.66 -26.52 30.72
N ALA A 803 -9.79 -25.89 29.55
CA ALA A 803 -10.69 -26.35 28.50
C ALA A 803 -10.31 -27.76 28.01
N ALA A 804 -9.02 -28.03 27.77
CA ALA A 804 -8.53 -29.35 27.40
C ALA A 804 -8.87 -30.43 28.45
N SER A 805 -8.75 -30.08 29.74
CA SER A 805 -9.07 -30.97 30.85
C SER A 805 -10.57 -31.26 30.96
N ARG A 806 -11.42 -30.24 30.79
CA ARG A 806 -12.90 -30.38 30.81
C ARG A 806 -13.42 -31.16 29.61
N LEU A 807 -12.75 -31.03 28.47
CA LEU A 807 -13.13 -31.65 27.21
C LEU A 807 -12.41 -32.99 26.96
N TYR A 808 -11.56 -33.46 27.88
CA TYR A 808 -10.75 -34.69 27.76
C TYR A 808 -9.93 -34.79 26.45
N VAL A 809 -9.27 -33.69 26.04
CA VAL A 809 -8.42 -33.62 24.83
C VAL A 809 -7.05 -32.98 25.10
N SER A 810 -6.15 -32.99 24.11
CA SER A 810 -4.85 -32.34 24.24
C SER A 810 -4.94 -30.81 24.14
N VAL A 811 -4.02 -30.08 24.79
CA VAL A 811 -3.95 -28.60 24.73
C VAL A 811 -3.77 -28.11 23.29
N ARG A 812 -2.93 -28.79 22.49
CA ARG A 812 -2.73 -28.48 21.07
C ARG A 812 -4.01 -28.61 20.25
N THR A 813 -4.88 -29.58 20.60
CA THR A 813 -6.19 -29.74 19.96
C THR A 813 -7.10 -28.54 20.25
N VAL A 814 -7.11 -28.06 21.50
CA VAL A 814 -7.85 -26.84 21.87
C VAL A 814 -7.31 -25.61 21.15
N GLU A 815 -5.98 -25.45 21.04
CA GLU A 815 -5.36 -24.33 20.30
C GLU A 815 -5.78 -24.28 18.84
N VAL A 816 -5.83 -25.44 18.17
CA VAL A 816 -6.30 -25.55 16.79
C VAL A 816 -7.79 -25.17 16.68
N HIS A 817 -8.63 -25.63 17.61
CA HIS A 817 -10.04 -25.26 17.63
C HIS A 817 -10.25 -23.77 17.93
N VAL A 818 -9.49 -23.19 18.86
CA VAL A 818 -9.51 -21.75 19.14
C VAL A 818 -9.12 -20.95 17.90
N GLY A 819 -8.06 -21.35 17.19
CA GLY A 819 -7.68 -20.73 15.93
C GLY A 819 -8.78 -20.79 14.87
N ARG A 820 -9.47 -21.93 14.73
CA ARG A 820 -10.61 -22.07 13.81
C ARG A 820 -11.83 -21.26 14.23
N VAL A 821 -12.13 -21.22 15.54
CA VAL A 821 -13.21 -20.39 16.10
C VAL A 821 -12.94 -18.91 15.81
N PHE A 822 -11.70 -18.47 15.99
CA PHE A 822 -11.25 -17.12 15.68
C PHE A 822 -11.44 -16.78 14.21
N THR A 823 -11.02 -17.67 13.31
CA THR A 823 -11.26 -17.49 11.86
C THR A 823 -12.74 -17.48 11.51
N LYS A 824 -13.54 -18.42 12.04
CA LYS A 824 -14.97 -18.55 11.69
C LYS A 824 -15.86 -17.45 12.25
N LEU A 825 -15.51 -16.93 13.42
CA LEU A 825 -16.23 -15.81 14.06
C LEU A 825 -15.58 -14.45 13.78
N ALA A 826 -14.53 -14.43 12.95
CA ALA A 826 -13.77 -13.23 12.59
C ALA A 826 -13.29 -12.41 13.81
N VAL A 827 -12.75 -13.11 14.83
CA VAL A 827 -12.15 -12.50 16.03
C VAL A 827 -10.69 -12.89 16.15
N HIS A 828 -9.82 -11.98 16.60
CA HIS A 828 -8.37 -12.16 16.59
C HIS A 828 -7.79 -12.45 17.96
N SER A 829 -8.61 -12.33 19.00
CA SER A 829 -8.19 -12.57 20.36
C SER A 829 -9.29 -13.18 21.21
N ARG A 830 -8.87 -13.81 22.29
CA ARG A 830 -9.75 -14.36 23.31
C ARG A 830 -10.66 -13.28 23.92
N VAL A 831 -10.12 -12.07 24.08
CA VAL A 831 -10.83 -10.91 24.59
C VAL A 831 -11.91 -10.47 23.60
N GLU A 832 -11.59 -10.42 22.30
CA GLU A 832 -12.57 -10.12 21.25
C GLU A 832 -13.69 -11.16 21.18
N LEU A 833 -13.37 -12.45 21.32
CA LEU A 833 -14.38 -13.51 21.37
C LEU A 833 -15.35 -13.32 22.56
N THR A 834 -14.84 -12.99 23.75
CA THR A 834 -15.65 -12.69 24.93
C THR A 834 -16.49 -11.41 24.76
N VAL A 835 -15.91 -10.36 24.16
CA VAL A 835 -16.62 -9.10 23.86
C VAL A 835 -17.72 -9.34 22.81
N LEU A 836 -17.47 -10.16 21.79
CA LEU A 836 -18.46 -10.50 20.77
C LEU A 836 -19.66 -11.21 21.40
N ALA A 837 -19.42 -12.19 22.29
CA ALA A 837 -20.48 -12.84 23.05
C ALA A 837 -21.33 -11.82 23.84
N HIS A 838 -20.68 -10.94 24.61
CA HIS A 838 -21.40 -9.91 25.39
C HIS A 838 -22.05 -8.80 24.54
N ARG A 839 -21.58 -8.53 23.32
CA ARG A 839 -22.24 -7.56 22.41
C ARG A 839 -23.53 -8.11 21.82
N MET A 840 -23.59 -9.41 21.53
CA MET A 840 -24.82 -10.04 21.04
C MET A 840 -25.93 -9.96 22.10
N GLN A 841 -25.58 -10.04 23.38
CA GLN A 841 -26.45 -9.79 24.52
C GLN A 841 -27.02 -8.35 24.57
N GLY A 842 -26.25 -7.35 24.11
CA GLY A 842 -26.63 -5.93 24.14
C GLY A 842 -27.57 -5.47 23.01
N ARG A 843 -27.70 -6.24 21.91
CA ARG A 843 -28.49 -5.83 20.72
C ARG A 843 -29.99 -6.13 20.85
N LEU A 844 -30.41 -6.98 21.80
CA LEU A 844 -31.82 -7.34 22.00
C LEU A 844 -32.40 -6.75 23.30
N SER A 845 -31.55 -6.41 24.27
CA SER A 845 -31.95 -5.62 25.46
C SER A 845 -32.38 -4.19 25.09
N SER A 846 -31.90 -3.65 23.95
CA SER A 846 -32.36 -2.38 23.37
C SER A 846 -33.63 -2.49 22.49
N SER A 847 -34.22 -3.68 22.33
CA SER A 847 -35.54 -3.84 21.67
C SER A 847 -36.70 -4.00 22.65
N ARG A 848 -36.42 -3.95 23.96
CA ARG A 848 -37.40 -3.92 25.05
C ARG A 848 -37.18 -2.74 26.00
N THR A 849 -37.11 -1.53 25.45
CA THR A 849 -37.37 -0.22 26.08
C THR A 849 -37.26 0.83 25.00
#